data_AF-A0A7W4WFA4-F1
#
_entry.id   AF-A0A7W4WFA4-F1
#
_cell.length_a   1.000
_cell.length_b   1.000
_cell.length_c   1.000
_cell.angle_alpha   90.00
_cell.angle_beta   90.00
_cell.angle_gamma   90.00
#
_symmetry.space_group_name_H-M   'P 1'
#
loop_
_entity.id
_entity.type
_entity.pdbx_description
1 polymer ?
#
loop_
_entity_poly.entity_id
_entity_poly.type
_entity_poly.pdbx_seq_one_letter_code
_entity_poly.pdbx_strand_id
1 'polypeptide(L)'
;MKLSSSVYPLLAAAIALTACGEAKDSTAIKDQQRPTESKSTESESIARLQLANPSAFPRLDEPVYLSFRELGLSEDYAEPLAVHGGGQLPVQRVDRDADGSADGILFLVDLQVDEEIDLKILPGSGEQPAGDKRTQAEISRKTGGQWADRKYLGGYFQNVSELDVPPEHTDHSQFIRYEGPGIESDLVGYRVYLDWRNGFDIFGKKVREPVLQDVGQDGFESYHHMADWGMDILKVGDALGVGGYGYWDGEKVVRVSDVQDWSAKIVDNGELYSSLNIEYKGWKPAKNKQADLSTILSMRAGSRLVEVNGQASEGLGALVAGLVKHTGTQLMVGDLDIPGGAWTYIGTWGQQSLDGSGLGMGLLVQKKTVKEVTEDELNQVVVFKQPATNDFNYYFTAAWAKEAESRHGPITSAGQFEAYLAREAEKLTMPLRKRLTTALSEAQTQQPLSANGALQWSQRLADSELERSTYQLAFGGVDPHRKRPAYFEYTTGLLMQAYDDLNRASPEPRYADAVEKVMGSFVNEDGSINGYVQSKYNIDSINAGKMLLRMLERNGKDSYKTAVATLREQLEHHPRTTAGAFWHKQKYPHQVWLDGVYMGIPFLAHYEKLSAENGGEGNFDEVLAEFKVVREKLHDPQTGLYFHAWDEAKEQGWADKESGLSANFWSRGMGWMAMALVDVLDYIPEENAEQRQYLIDMINELAPVLEKYQDAESGTWYQVANKAGARGNYLEATGSSMFTYFFAKAINNGYLPDTYVPLAKKSYQGLLDQFIQVHADGSVSLTNNCEVAGLGFGRDGSYRYYMSEPVIDDDLKGVGPFIMAGAEMYKLLNKQG
;
A
#
# COMPACT_ATOMS: atom_id res chain seq x y z
N MET A 1 38.71 -19.72 44.23
CA MET A 1 39.67 -19.53 45.35
C MET A 1 40.54 -18.33 44.99
N LYS A 2 40.64 -17.32 45.87
CA LYS A 2 41.57 -16.13 45.94
C LYS A 2 42.35 -15.59 44.70
N LEU A 3 42.70 -14.30 44.57
CA LEU A 3 42.13 -12.98 44.99
C LEU A 3 43.11 -11.84 44.62
N SER A 4 42.65 -10.72 44.02
CA SER A 4 43.20 -9.34 44.15
C SER A 4 42.32 -8.35 43.33
N SER A 5 41.74 -7.22 43.78
CA SER A 5 42.14 -6.09 44.68
C SER A 5 43.11 -5.09 44.03
N SER A 6 42.99 -3.74 44.09
CA SER A 6 42.22 -2.79 44.93
C SER A 6 41.89 -1.47 44.14
N VAL A 7 41.01 -0.50 44.45
CA VAL A 7 39.96 -0.20 45.49
C VAL A 7 40.14 1.21 46.13
N TYR A 8 39.36 2.22 45.67
CA TYR A 8 38.91 3.47 46.38
C TYR A 8 40.00 4.53 46.78
N PRO A 9 39.71 5.75 47.35
CA PRO A 9 38.51 6.27 48.04
C PRO A 9 37.83 7.56 47.48
N LEU A 10 37.55 8.59 48.33
CA LEU A 10 36.27 9.36 48.33
C LEU A 10 36.30 10.70 49.15
N LEU A 11 35.18 11.45 49.14
CA LEU A 11 34.81 12.67 49.96
C LEU A 11 35.43 14.04 49.53
N ALA A 12 34.93 15.23 49.92
CA ALA A 12 33.91 15.66 50.91
C ALA A 12 33.13 16.95 50.49
N ALA A 13 32.21 17.47 51.34
CA ALA A 13 31.38 18.67 51.08
C ALA A 13 31.19 19.61 52.32
N ALA A 14 30.79 20.88 52.11
CA ALA A 14 30.44 21.90 53.14
C ALA A 14 29.76 23.16 52.51
N ILE A 15 29.33 24.22 53.25
CA ILE A 15 28.17 24.34 54.17
C ILE A 15 27.92 25.84 54.58
N ALA A 16 26.64 26.25 54.82
CA ALA A 16 26.17 27.47 55.57
C ALA A 16 26.46 28.89 54.98
N LEU A 17 25.78 30.01 55.35
CA LEU A 17 24.55 30.32 56.13
C LEU A 17 23.93 31.71 55.77
N THR A 18 22.72 31.98 56.29
CA THR A 18 21.82 33.16 56.21
C THR A 18 22.34 34.58 56.53
N ALA A 19 21.65 35.65 56.08
CA ALA A 19 20.94 36.64 56.96
C ALA A 19 20.12 37.74 56.21
N CYS A 20 19.20 38.40 56.95
CA CYS A 20 18.13 39.32 56.49
C CYS A 20 18.51 40.79 56.19
N GLY A 21 17.60 41.54 55.54
CA GLY A 21 17.57 43.02 55.53
C GLY A 21 16.40 43.61 54.73
N GLU A 22 15.63 44.55 55.29
CA GLU A 22 14.46 45.20 54.66
C GLU A 22 14.68 46.70 54.33
N ALA A 23 13.73 47.23 53.53
CA ALA A 23 13.22 48.62 53.53
C ALA A 23 13.91 49.74 52.70
N LYS A 24 13.24 50.02 51.57
CA LYS A 24 12.68 51.32 51.14
C LYS A 24 13.46 52.36 50.28
N ASP A 25 12.72 52.76 49.24
CA ASP A 25 12.54 54.11 48.68
C ASP A 25 13.68 54.83 47.90
N SER A 26 13.58 54.66 46.56
CA SER A 26 13.29 55.74 45.59
C SER A 26 14.37 56.18 44.57
N THR A 27 13.87 56.83 43.50
CA THR A 27 14.57 57.58 42.43
C THR A 27 15.26 56.81 41.27
N ALA A 28 14.44 56.60 40.22
CA ALA A 28 14.69 57.02 38.83
C ALA A 28 15.80 56.36 37.97
N ILE A 29 15.35 55.44 37.11
CA ILE A 29 15.63 55.36 35.66
C ILE A 29 17.10 55.50 35.21
N LYS A 30 17.68 54.36 34.83
CA LYS A 30 18.30 54.17 33.50
C LYS A 30 18.34 52.70 33.15
N ASP A 31 17.61 52.30 32.13
CA ASP A 31 17.57 50.91 31.68
C ASP A 31 18.86 50.57 30.93
N GLN A 32 19.49 49.45 31.28
CA GLN A 32 20.68 48.93 30.62
C GLN A 32 20.44 47.47 30.25
N GLN A 33 20.29 47.24 28.96
CA GLN A 33 20.06 45.92 28.38
C GLN A 33 21.16 44.95 28.82
N ARG A 34 20.76 43.86 29.49
CA ARG A 34 21.59 42.64 29.53
C ARG A 34 21.45 41.90 28.20
N PRO A 35 22.44 41.10 27.78
CA PRO A 35 22.34 40.31 26.57
C PRO A 35 21.17 39.32 26.70
N THR A 36 20.25 39.37 25.75
CA THR A 36 19.36 38.23 25.50
C THR A 36 20.20 37.10 24.95
N GLU A 37 20.22 35.96 25.64
CA GLU A 37 20.67 34.71 25.04
C GLU A 37 19.80 34.45 23.81
N SER A 38 20.40 34.45 22.62
CA SER A 38 19.68 34.15 21.40
C SER A 38 19.30 32.68 21.42
N LYS A 39 18.02 32.39 21.69
CA LYS A 39 17.41 31.16 21.17
C LYS A 39 17.66 31.14 19.67
N SER A 40 18.50 30.22 19.22
CA SER A 40 18.58 29.89 17.80
C SER A 40 17.20 29.39 17.39
N THR A 41 16.57 30.10 16.45
CA THR A 41 15.37 29.61 15.77
C THR A 41 15.79 28.45 14.88
N GLU A 42 15.82 27.24 15.44
CA GLU A 42 15.64 26.05 14.62
C GLU A 42 14.32 26.22 13.86
N SER A 43 14.33 26.00 12.55
CA SER A 43 13.12 26.07 11.73
C SER A 43 12.20 24.93 12.16
N GLU A 44 10.92 25.22 12.43
CA GLU A 44 9.99 24.20 12.93
C GLU A 44 9.85 23.08 11.89
N SER A 45 10.07 21.83 12.34
CA SER A 45 10.12 20.66 11.46
C SER A 45 8.73 20.39 10.90
N ILE A 46 8.59 20.31 9.57
CA ILE A 46 7.31 19.98 8.91
C ILE A 46 6.92 18.54 9.24
N ALA A 47 7.88 17.62 9.12
CA ALA A 47 7.69 16.22 9.48
C ALA A 47 8.98 15.55 9.93
N ARG A 48 8.82 14.41 10.63
CA ARG A 48 9.84 13.42 10.94
C ARG A 48 9.48 12.13 10.24
N LEU A 49 10.48 11.47 9.65
CA LEU A 49 10.29 10.28 8.83
C LEU A 49 11.34 9.23 9.22
N GLN A 50 10.87 8.11 9.74
CA GLN A 50 11.69 6.94 10.03
C GLN A 50 11.54 5.91 8.91
N LEU A 51 12.66 5.37 8.44
CA LEU A 51 12.73 4.39 7.35
C LEU A 51 13.54 3.18 7.78
N ALA A 52 12.99 1.97 7.63
CA ALA A 52 13.70 0.71 7.90
C ALA A 52 13.70 -0.23 6.70
N ASN A 53 14.82 -0.94 6.48
CA ASN A 53 14.99 -1.88 5.38
C ASN A 53 14.39 -3.27 5.71
N PRO A 54 13.33 -3.73 5.02
CA PRO A 54 12.73 -5.04 5.29
C PRO A 54 13.46 -6.21 4.60
N SER A 55 14.46 -5.93 3.74
CA SER A 55 15.16 -6.92 2.91
C SER A 55 16.43 -7.47 3.53
N ALA A 56 16.80 -8.69 3.12
CA ALA A 56 18.05 -9.35 3.55
C ALA A 56 19.31 -8.88 2.79
N PHE A 57 19.25 -7.72 2.13
CA PHE A 57 20.34 -7.11 1.35
C PHE A 57 20.29 -5.58 1.48
N PRO A 58 21.42 -4.87 1.34
CA PRO A 58 21.42 -3.40 1.33
C PRO A 58 20.61 -2.85 0.16
N ARG A 59 19.86 -1.77 0.42
CA ARG A 59 19.20 -0.96 -0.60
C ARG A 59 20.05 0.29 -0.82
N LEU A 60 20.49 0.50 -2.05
CA LEU A 60 21.32 1.64 -2.45
C LEU A 60 20.54 2.50 -3.44
N ASP A 61 20.73 3.82 -3.38
CA ASP A 61 19.95 4.79 -4.17
C ASP A 61 18.43 4.47 -4.13
N GLU A 62 17.88 4.08 -2.98
CA GLU A 62 16.49 3.68 -2.86
C GLU A 62 15.59 4.93 -2.85
N PRO A 63 14.53 5.00 -3.68
CA PRO A 63 13.72 6.20 -3.80
C PRO A 63 12.76 6.31 -2.63
N VAL A 64 12.65 7.53 -2.09
CA VAL A 64 11.60 7.90 -1.16
C VAL A 64 10.84 9.06 -1.77
N TYR A 65 9.54 8.82 -1.97
CA TYR A 65 8.58 9.83 -2.42
C TYR A 65 7.64 10.17 -1.26
N LEU A 66 7.36 11.46 -1.07
CA LEU A 66 6.38 11.99 -0.12
C LEU A 66 5.53 13.03 -0.83
N SER A 67 4.21 12.83 -0.90
CA SER A 67 3.28 13.85 -1.37
C SER A 67 3.16 15.03 -0.40
N PHE A 68 2.76 16.20 -0.89
CA PHE A 68 2.47 17.33 -0.01
C PHE A 68 1.29 17.02 0.94
N ARG A 69 0.28 16.29 0.48
CA ARG A 69 -0.82 15.78 1.31
C ARG A 69 -0.33 14.90 2.46
N GLU A 70 0.64 14.01 2.23
CA GLU A 70 1.27 13.21 3.30
C GLU A 70 2.07 14.06 4.30
N LEU A 71 2.72 15.14 3.84
CA LEU A 71 3.48 16.05 4.70
C LEU A 71 2.59 16.97 5.55
N GLY A 72 1.27 16.91 5.41
CA GLY A 72 0.33 17.82 6.07
C GLY A 72 0.33 19.22 5.44
N LEU A 73 0.77 19.33 4.19
CA LEU A 73 0.81 20.55 3.39
C LEU A 73 -0.37 20.56 2.40
N SER A 74 -0.63 21.72 1.79
CA SER A 74 -1.61 21.83 0.70
C SER A 74 -1.03 21.27 -0.60
N GLU A 75 -1.90 20.87 -1.53
CA GLU A 75 -1.49 20.31 -2.82
C GLU A 75 -0.80 21.37 -3.71
N ASP A 76 -1.16 22.65 -3.54
CA ASP A 76 -0.54 23.81 -4.20
C ASP A 76 0.76 24.32 -3.53
N TYR A 77 1.36 23.57 -2.60
CA TYR A 77 2.48 24.04 -1.78
C TYR A 77 3.69 24.46 -2.63
N ALA A 78 3.94 25.77 -2.75
CA ALA A 78 4.95 26.34 -3.65
C ALA A 78 6.37 26.40 -3.07
N GLU A 79 6.52 26.40 -1.75
CA GLU A 79 7.81 26.65 -1.07
C GLU A 79 8.80 25.47 -1.21
N PRO A 80 10.12 25.72 -1.09
CA PRO A 80 11.13 24.66 -1.11
C PRO A 80 11.11 23.83 0.19
N LEU A 81 11.42 22.54 0.07
CA LEU A 81 11.61 21.63 1.21
C LEU A 81 13.05 21.12 1.26
N ALA A 82 13.56 20.86 2.46
CA ALA A 82 14.86 20.24 2.69
C ALA A 82 14.71 18.96 3.53
N VAL A 83 15.44 17.91 3.17
CA VAL A 83 15.45 16.62 3.87
C VAL A 83 16.81 16.39 4.51
N HIS A 84 16.85 16.06 5.80
CA HIS A 84 18.09 15.91 6.56
C HIS A 84 18.19 14.55 7.26
N GLY A 85 19.30 13.85 7.02
CA GLY A 85 19.70 12.61 7.69
C GLY A 85 21.22 12.46 7.63
N GLY A 86 21.93 12.76 8.72
CA GLY A 86 23.40 12.85 8.75
C GLY A 86 24.00 14.07 8.01
N GLY A 87 23.34 14.51 6.93
CA GLY A 87 23.54 15.77 6.20
C GLY A 87 22.25 16.19 5.51
N GLN A 88 22.25 17.27 4.72
CA GLN A 88 21.13 17.59 3.83
C GLN A 88 21.22 16.73 2.57
N LEU A 89 20.13 16.05 2.21
CA LEU A 89 20.04 15.27 0.99
C LEU A 89 19.60 16.17 -0.19
N PRO A 90 20.02 15.89 -1.44
CA PRO A 90 19.40 16.48 -2.61
C PRO A 90 17.91 16.08 -2.70
N VAL A 91 17.05 17.02 -3.05
CA VAL A 91 15.59 16.85 -3.12
C VAL A 91 15.08 17.40 -4.45
N GLN A 92 14.30 16.60 -5.17
CA GLN A 92 13.59 17.01 -6.38
C GLN A 92 12.09 17.11 -6.09
N ARG A 93 11.41 18.15 -6.61
CA ARG A 93 9.95 18.18 -6.74
C ARG A 93 9.54 17.37 -7.97
N VAL A 94 8.47 16.58 -7.87
CA VAL A 94 8.05 15.64 -8.92
C VAL A 94 6.57 15.79 -9.23
N ASP A 95 6.24 15.76 -10.52
CA ASP A 95 4.88 15.61 -11.09
C ASP A 95 4.71 14.12 -11.48
N ARG A 96 3.73 13.42 -10.88
CA ARG A 96 3.51 11.97 -11.09
C ARG A 96 2.30 11.64 -11.96
N ASP A 97 1.33 12.54 -12.12
CA ASP A 97 0.12 12.32 -12.93
C ASP A 97 0.08 13.14 -14.24
N ALA A 98 1.07 14.00 -14.45
CA ALA A 98 1.32 14.89 -15.60
C ALA A 98 0.41 16.12 -15.73
N ASP A 99 -0.31 16.54 -14.66
CA ASP A 99 -1.18 17.74 -14.68
C ASP A 99 -0.39 19.05 -14.92
N GLY A 100 0.91 19.07 -14.62
CA GLY A 100 1.80 20.24 -14.72
C GLY A 100 2.21 20.86 -13.38
N SER A 101 1.72 20.30 -12.27
CA SER A 101 2.05 20.64 -10.89
C SER A 101 2.87 19.52 -10.26
N ALA A 102 3.75 19.85 -9.31
CA ALA A 102 4.43 18.81 -8.54
C ALA A 102 3.51 18.34 -7.39
N ASP A 103 3.29 17.03 -7.26
CA ASP A 103 2.51 16.40 -6.19
C ASP A 103 3.24 16.36 -4.83
N GLY A 104 4.57 16.46 -4.86
CA GLY A 104 5.42 16.20 -3.71
C GLY A 104 6.91 16.26 -4.01
N ILE A 105 7.68 15.56 -3.18
CA ILE A 105 9.14 15.48 -3.25
C ILE A 105 9.66 14.06 -3.36
N LEU A 106 10.75 13.90 -4.11
CA LEU A 106 11.55 12.68 -4.22
C LEU A 106 13.00 12.96 -3.78
N PHE A 107 13.55 12.03 -3.01
CA PHE A 107 14.97 11.97 -2.66
C PHE A 107 15.43 10.50 -2.62
N LEU A 108 16.74 10.29 -2.49
CA LEU A 108 17.35 8.96 -2.44
C LEU A 108 17.97 8.69 -1.07
N VAL A 109 17.94 7.43 -0.63
CA VAL A 109 18.57 6.95 0.61
C VAL A 109 19.35 5.66 0.37
N ASP A 110 20.37 5.43 1.19
CA ASP A 110 21.01 4.13 1.33
C ASP A 110 20.62 3.53 2.69
N LEU A 111 20.28 2.24 2.72
CA LEU A 111 20.06 1.49 3.96
C LEU A 111 20.75 0.12 3.86
N GLN A 112 21.57 -0.22 4.86
CA GLN A 112 22.13 -1.55 5.06
C GLN A 112 21.06 -2.56 5.50
N VAL A 113 21.46 -3.81 5.68
CA VAL A 113 20.59 -4.86 6.24
C VAL A 113 20.35 -4.56 7.72
N ASP A 114 19.09 -4.65 8.15
CA ASP A 114 18.65 -4.28 9.51
C ASP A 114 18.90 -2.82 9.91
N GLU A 115 19.22 -1.94 8.96
CA GLU A 115 19.37 -0.51 9.22
C GLU A 115 18.02 0.21 9.23
N GLU A 116 17.93 1.18 10.13
CA GLU A 116 16.82 2.10 10.31
C GLU A 116 17.40 3.52 10.43
N ILE A 117 16.80 4.49 9.74
CA ILE A 117 17.26 5.88 9.68
C ILE A 117 16.13 6.86 10.01
N ASP A 118 16.45 7.88 10.80
CA ASP A 118 15.59 9.04 11.07
C ASP A 118 15.94 10.20 10.15
N LEU A 119 14.92 10.75 9.49
CA LEU A 119 15.00 11.91 8.61
C LEU A 119 14.11 13.04 9.14
N LYS A 120 14.57 14.30 9.00
CA LYS A 120 13.74 15.50 9.22
C LYS A 120 13.41 16.16 7.89
N ILE A 121 12.14 16.53 7.71
CA ILE A 121 11.67 17.37 6.62
C ILE A 121 11.47 18.78 7.19
N LEU A 122 12.19 19.75 6.62
CA LEU A 122 12.23 21.16 7.05
C LEU A 122 11.82 22.10 5.90
N PRO A 123 11.37 23.33 6.20
CA PRO A 123 11.32 24.40 5.20
C PRO A 123 12.71 24.66 4.63
N GLY A 124 12.83 24.72 3.30
CA GLY A 124 14.09 24.91 2.60
C GLY A 124 14.56 26.37 2.53
N SER A 125 15.87 26.58 2.39
CA SER A 125 16.51 27.90 2.26
C SER A 125 16.60 28.42 0.81
N GLY A 126 15.90 27.80 -0.14
CA GLY A 126 16.00 28.09 -1.59
C GLY A 126 17.25 27.49 -2.26
N GLU A 127 18.41 27.58 -1.60
CA GLU A 127 19.62 26.83 -2.00
C GLU A 127 19.51 25.35 -1.56
N GLN A 128 19.53 24.43 -2.54
CA GLN A 128 19.66 22.98 -2.33
C GLN A 128 21.12 22.54 -2.44
N PRO A 129 21.51 21.36 -1.91
CA PRO A 129 22.79 20.76 -2.22
C PRO A 129 22.83 20.44 -3.71
N ALA A 130 23.86 20.91 -4.42
CA ALA A 130 24.02 20.60 -5.85
C ALA A 130 24.17 19.09 -6.05
N GLY A 131 23.20 18.47 -6.73
CA GLY A 131 23.28 17.08 -7.16
C GLY A 131 24.01 16.95 -8.49
N ASP A 132 24.65 15.81 -8.70
CA ASP A 132 24.98 15.40 -10.06
C ASP A 132 23.67 15.08 -10.79
N LYS A 133 23.46 15.61 -12.01
CA LYS A 133 22.31 15.21 -12.82
C LYS A 133 22.48 13.75 -13.25
N ARG A 134 21.68 12.85 -12.67
CA ARG A 134 21.75 11.38 -12.82
C ARG A 134 20.56 10.79 -13.58
N THR A 135 19.63 11.61 -14.06
CA THR A 135 18.52 11.25 -14.94
C THR A 135 18.35 12.28 -16.04
N GLN A 136 17.76 11.90 -17.17
CA GLN A 136 17.37 12.85 -18.23
C GLN A 136 16.16 12.29 -18.99
N ALA A 137 15.21 13.17 -19.30
CA ALA A 137 14.21 12.99 -20.35
C ALA A 137 14.54 13.95 -21.51
N GLU A 138 14.31 13.52 -22.75
CA GLU A 138 14.78 14.23 -23.93
C GLU A 138 13.83 14.00 -25.12
N ILE A 139 13.43 15.08 -25.79
CA ILE A 139 12.69 15.06 -27.06
C ILE A 139 13.37 16.06 -27.99
N SER A 140 13.55 15.72 -29.27
CA SER A 140 14.15 16.65 -30.23
C SER A 140 13.67 16.45 -31.66
N ARG A 141 13.53 17.57 -32.37
CA ARG A 141 13.12 17.61 -33.78
C ARG A 141 14.06 18.47 -34.61
N LYS A 142 14.08 18.28 -35.93
CA LYS A 142 14.75 19.23 -36.82
C LYS A 142 13.95 20.51 -37.00
N THR A 143 14.65 21.63 -37.00
CA THR A 143 14.14 22.98 -37.31
C THR A 143 14.92 23.56 -38.50
N GLY A 144 14.24 24.31 -39.38
CA GLY A 144 14.88 25.03 -40.49
C GLY A 144 15.22 24.20 -41.74
N GLY A 145 14.60 23.04 -41.90
CA GLY A 145 14.63 22.24 -43.14
C GLY A 145 13.25 22.20 -43.82
N GLN A 146 13.06 21.23 -44.71
CA GLN A 146 11.80 21.04 -45.45
C GLN A 146 11.49 19.56 -45.71
N TRP A 147 10.21 19.21 -45.79
CA TRP A 147 9.75 17.88 -46.20
C TRP A 147 9.90 17.68 -47.72
N ALA A 148 10.47 16.55 -48.12
CA ALA A 148 10.48 16.04 -49.48
C ALA A 148 10.52 14.51 -49.46
N ASP A 149 9.69 13.84 -50.25
CA ASP A 149 9.66 12.37 -50.41
C ASP A 149 9.72 11.57 -49.08
N ARG A 150 8.87 11.96 -48.12
CA ARG A 150 8.77 11.43 -46.72
C ARG A 150 10.00 11.69 -45.81
N LYS A 151 10.96 12.51 -46.23
CA LYS A 151 12.14 12.89 -45.43
C LYS A 151 12.22 14.39 -45.15
N TYR A 152 12.75 14.76 -43.99
CA TYR A 152 13.02 16.13 -43.60
C TYR A 152 14.47 16.51 -43.93
N LEU A 153 14.64 17.26 -45.02
CA LEU A 153 15.94 17.62 -45.60
C LEU A 153 16.43 18.97 -45.08
N GLY A 154 17.74 19.04 -44.77
CA GLY A 154 18.35 20.23 -44.18
C GLY A 154 17.95 20.44 -42.72
N GLY A 155 18.09 21.68 -42.23
CA GLY A 155 17.87 22.04 -40.84
C GLY A 155 18.95 21.54 -39.87
N TYR A 156 18.70 21.73 -38.57
CA TYR A 156 19.49 21.22 -37.46
C TYR A 156 18.56 20.68 -36.37
N PHE A 157 19.02 19.74 -35.55
CA PHE A 157 18.23 19.23 -34.42
C PHE A 157 18.15 20.27 -33.29
N GLN A 158 16.97 20.36 -32.68
CA GLN A 158 16.67 21.21 -31.54
C GLN A 158 15.92 20.37 -30.50
N ASN A 159 16.42 20.40 -29.26
CA ASN A 159 15.79 19.74 -28.12
C ASN A 159 14.59 20.59 -27.68
N VAL A 160 13.47 19.93 -27.33
CA VAL A 160 12.16 20.51 -27.04
C VAL A 160 11.51 19.82 -25.83
N SER A 161 10.61 20.51 -25.14
CA SER A 161 9.82 19.93 -24.05
C SER A 161 8.62 19.12 -24.53
N GLU A 162 8.15 19.35 -25.75
CA GLU A 162 6.93 18.76 -26.29
C GLU A 162 7.03 18.59 -27.82
N LEU A 163 6.30 17.60 -28.35
CA LEU A 163 6.26 17.29 -29.76
C LEU A 163 4.95 16.61 -30.18
N ASP A 164 4.15 17.31 -30.97
CA ASP A 164 3.15 16.67 -31.85
C ASP A 164 3.87 15.99 -33.02
N VAL A 165 3.52 14.75 -33.33
CA VAL A 165 4.10 13.98 -34.43
C VAL A 165 3.41 14.37 -35.74
N PRO A 166 4.11 14.97 -36.72
CA PRO A 166 3.47 15.39 -37.97
C PRO A 166 3.12 14.18 -38.85
N PRO A 167 2.01 14.21 -39.62
CA PRO A 167 1.55 13.07 -40.43
C PRO A 167 2.54 12.57 -41.50
N GLU A 168 3.52 13.39 -41.88
CA GLU A 168 4.61 12.97 -42.79
C GLU A 168 5.68 12.10 -42.12
N HIS A 169 5.69 12.00 -40.77
CA HIS A 169 6.71 11.25 -40.03
C HIS A 169 6.54 9.73 -40.16
N THR A 170 7.68 9.06 -40.33
CA THR A 170 7.83 7.61 -40.42
C THR A 170 9.28 7.24 -40.10
N ASP A 171 9.56 5.94 -40.08
CA ASP A 171 10.91 5.38 -40.15
C ASP A 171 11.78 6.10 -41.21
N HIS A 172 12.99 6.48 -40.80
CA HIS A 172 14.00 7.14 -41.61
C HIS A 172 13.56 8.48 -42.26
N SER A 173 12.49 9.12 -41.77
CA SER A 173 12.14 10.52 -42.11
C SER A 173 13.21 11.52 -41.66
N GLN A 174 14.05 11.17 -40.68
CA GLN A 174 15.05 12.06 -40.07
C GLN A 174 14.49 13.37 -39.49
N PHE A 175 13.23 13.41 -39.06
CA PHE A 175 12.62 14.59 -38.44
C PHE A 175 12.86 14.62 -36.93
N ILE A 176 12.51 13.54 -36.22
CA ILE A 176 12.81 13.32 -34.80
C ILE A 176 14.22 12.69 -34.69
N ARG A 177 15.04 13.10 -33.73
CA ARG A 177 16.35 12.47 -33.49
C ARG A 177 16.13 11.06 -32.93
N TYR A 178 16.84 10.06 -33.48
CA TYR A 178 16.63 8.63 -33.20
C TYR A 178 15.16 8.16 -33.17
N GLU A 179 14.28 8.86 -33.91
CA GLU A 179 12.89 8.45 -34.22
C GLU A 179 11.92 8.42 -33.01
N GLY A 180 12.24 9.14 -31.92
CA GLY A 180 11.31 9.30 -30.79
C GLY A 180 11.91 10.05 -29.58
N PRO A 181 11.19 10.12 -28.44
CA PRO A 181 11.75 10.58 -27.18
C PRO A 181 12.74 9.58 -26.60
N GLY A 182 13.64 10.08 -25.75
CA GLY A 182 14.59 9.28 -24.97
C GLY A 182 14.46 9.54 -23.47
N ILE A 183 14.73 8.51 -22.67
CA ILE A 183 14.78 8.59 -21.20
C ILE A 183 15.93 7.75 -20.68
N GLU A 184 16.66 8.26 -19.69
CA GLU A 184 17.84 7.59 -19.14
C GLU A 184 18.09 7.88 -17.67
N SER A 185 18.90 7.00 -17.07
CA SER A 185 19.57 7.20 -15.80
C SER A 185 21.09 7.18 -15.97
N ASP A 186 21.79 7.27 -14.85
CA ASP A 186 23.22 7.03 -14.72
C ASP A 186 23.67 5.58 -15.04
N LEU A 187 22.74 4.64 -15.28
CA LEU A 187 23.05 3.23 -15.60
C LEU A 187 22.74 2.85 -17.05
N VAL A 188 21.64 3.33 -17.64
CA VAL A 188 21.16 2.90 -18.96
C VAL A 188 20.21 3.96 -19.55
N GLY A 189 20.15 4.04 -20.89
CA GLY A 189 19.18 4.87 -21.61
C GLY A 189 18.27 4.07 -22.52
N TYR A 190 17.14 4.65 -22.89
CA TYR A 190 16.11 4.05 -23.74
C TYR A 190 15.55 5.06 -24.75
N ARG A 191 14.95 4.57 -25.84
CA ARG A 191 14.07 5.36 -26.73
C ARG A 191 12.74 4.64 -26.95
N VAL A 192 11.69 5.39 -27.27
CA VAL A 192 10.39 4.85 -27.72
C VAL A 192 10.11 5.36 -29.12
N TYR A 193 9.87 4.49 -30.11
CA TYR A 193 9.57 4.97 -31.47
C TYR A 193 8.19 5.65 -31.56
N LEU A 194 8.15 6.85 -32.15
CA LEU A 194 6.91 7.60 -32.46
C LEU A 194 6.48 7.43 -33.93
N ASP A 195 6.59 6.20 -34.43
CA ASP A 195 6.06 5.79 -35.72
C ASP A 195 5.47 4.37 -35.66
N TRP A 196 5.05 3.85 -36.81
CA TRP A 196 4.38 2.55 -36.97
C TRP A 196 5.11 1.36 -36.31
N ARG A 197 6.42 1.47 -36.01
CA ARG A 197 7.18 0.44 -35.30
C ARG A 197 6.87 0.38 -33.81
N ASN A 198 6.55 1.52 -33.19
CA ASN A 198 6.22 1.71 -31.76
C ASN A 198 6.98 0.80 -30.77
N GLY A 199 8.28 0.63 -31.03
CA GLY A 199 9.17 -0.25 -30.28
C GLY A 199 10.02 0.50 -29.26
N PHE A 200 10.42 -0.19 -28.20
CA PHE A 200 11.20 0.36 -27.09
C PHE A 200 12.65 -0.12 -27.19
N ASP A 201 13.61 0.78 -27.46
CA ASP A 201 15.00 0.45 -27.76
C ASP A 201 15.99 0.84 -26.64
N ILE A 202 17.21 0.30 -26.67
CA ILE A 202 18.20 0.44 -25.57
C ILE A 202 19.47 1.14 -26.04
N PHE A 203 19.86 2.20 -25.32
CA PHE A 203 21.18 2.80 -25.37
C PHE A 203 22.06 2.27 -24.24
N GLY A 204 23.08 1.50 -24.61
CA GLY A 204 24.07 0.93 -23.68
C GLY A 204 25.15 1.95 -23.34
N LYS A 205 25.21 2.39 -22.08
CA LYS A 205 26.10 3.45 -21.61
C LYS A 205 27.38 2.92 -20.95
N LYS A 206 28.53 3.46 -21.36
CA LYS A 206 29.85 3.29 -20.70
C LYS A 206 30.15 4.41 -19.70
N VAL A 207 29.39 5.50 -19.74
CA VAL A 207 29.53 6.69 -18.91
C VAL A 207 28.34 6.84 -17.96
N ARG A 208 28.48 7.68 -16.93
CA ARG A 208 27.51 7.79 -15.81
C ARG A 208 26.65 9.05 -15.92
N GLU A 209 27.19 10.08 -16.54
CA GLU A 209 26.48 11.29 -16.97
C GLU A 209 25.38 10.97 -18.01
N PRO A 210 24.26 11.73 -18.04
CA PRO A 210 23.30 11.69 -19.13
C PRO A 210 23.85 12.19 -20.46
N VAL A 211 23.43 11.59 -21.57
CA VAL A 211 24.00 11.80 -22.91
C VAL A 211 22.99 11.91 -24.04
N LEU A 212 21.73 11.46 -23.87
CA LEU A 212 20.76 11.34 -24.97
C LEU A 212 20.43 12.69 -25.64
N GLN A 213 20.61 13.81 -24.92
CA GLN A 213 20.50 15.17 -25.45
C GLN A 213 21.55 15.50 -26.53
N ASP A 214 22.69 14.81 -26.55
CA ASP A 214 23.82 15.00 -27.46
C ASP A 214 23.96 13.86 -28.50
N VAL A 215 23.28 12.73 -28.29
CA VAL A 215 23.33 11.54 -29.16
C VAL A 215 22.64 11.80 -30.51
N GLY A 216 23.39 11.62 -31.62
CA GLY A 216 22.85 11.65 -33.00
C GLY A 216 22.72 13.03 -33.65
N GLN A 217 23.30 14.06 -33.02
CA GLN A 217 23.28 15.46 -33.51
C GLN A 217 23.92 15.66 -34.90
N ASP A 218 24.79 14.73 -35.33
CA ASP A 218 25.59 14.80 -36.55
C ASP A 218 24.85 14.40 -37.85
N GLY A 219 23.64 13.86 -37.74
CA GLY A 219 22.86 13.44 -38.91
C GLY A 219 22.52 11.96 -38.96
N PHE A 220 22.18 11.36 -37.81
CA PHE A 220 21.35 10.14 -37.67
C PHE A 220 22.05 8.77 -37.63
N GLU A 221 23.29 8.60 -38.10
CA GLU A 221 23.92 7.27 -38.17
C GLU A 221 24.88 6.95 -37.01
N SER A 222 25.51 7.97 -36.39
CA SER A 222 26.64 7.78 -35.46
C SER A 222 26.33 6.91 -34.24
N TYR A 223 25.11 6.97 -33.71
CA TYR A 223 24.72 6.26 -32.50
C TYR A 223 24.56 4.74 -32.69
N HIS A 224 24.43 4.26 -33.93
CA HIS A 224 24.49 2.82 -34.26
C HIS A 224 25.94 2.28 -34.23
N HIS A 225 26.93 3.09 -33.85
CA HIS A 225 28.34 2.71 -33.76
C HIS A 225 28.89 2.98 -32.36
N MET A 226 29.88 2.17 -31.97
CA MET A 226 30.48 2.22 -30.63
C MET A 226 31.28 3.52 -30.40
N ALA A 227 30.72 4.43 -29.62
CA ALA A 227 31.36 5.67 -29.18
C ALA A 227 32.00 5.52 -27.78
N ASP A 228 32.61 6.60 -27.28
CA ASP A 228 33.17 6.65 -25.93
C ASP A 228 32.06 6.62 -24.86
N TRP A 229 30.92 7.26 -25.11
CA TRP A 229 29.76 7.25 -24.19
C TRP A 229 29.01 5.92 -24.17
N GLY A 230 29.05 5.15 -25.26
CA GLY A 230 28.15 4.01 -25.46
C GLY A 230 27.74 3.82 -26.92
N MET A 231 26.61 3.15 -27.14
CA MET A 231 25.91 3.09 -28.43
C MET A 231 24.45 2.66 -28.25
N ASP A 232 23.68 2.71 -29.32
CA ASP A 232 22.45 1.94 -29.50
C ASP A 232 22.77 0.45 -29.56
N ILE A 233 22.24 -0.36 -28.63
CA ILE A 233 22.65 -1.76 -28.45
C ILE A 233 21.58 -2.80 -28.76
N LEU A 234 20.31 -2.44 -28.97
CA LEU A 234 19.25 -3.40 -29.26
C LEU A 234 18.79 -3.28 -30.72
N LYS A 235 18.16 -4.34 -31.24
CA LYS A 235 17.54 -4.37 -32.56
C LYS A 235 16.07 -4.77 -32.41
N VAL A 236 15.19 -3.79 -32.22
CA VAL A 236 13.76 -4.06 -31.99
C VAL A 236 13.06 -4.65 -33.22
N GLY A 237 13.30 -4.07 -34.40
CA GLY A 237 12.66 -4.53 -35.64
C GLY A 237 11.13 -4.45 -35.58
N ASP A 238 10.45 -5.60 -35.72
CA ASP A 238 8.99 -5.71 -35.66
C ASP A 238 8.43 -6.14 -34.29
N ALA A 239 9.28 -6.28 -33.27
CA ALA A 239 8.90 -6.57 -31.90
C ALA A 239 8.48 -5.30 -31.11
N LEU A 240 8.01 -5.50 -29.87
CA LEU A 240 7.73 -4.44 -28.90
C LEU A 240 9.00 -3.77 -28.33
N GLY A 241 10.15 -4.43 -28.42
CA GLY A 241 11.40 -3.94 -27.83
C GLY A 241 11.59 -4.40 -26.38
N VAL A 242 12.09 -3.53 -25.51
CA VAL A 242 12.16 -3.77 -24.06
C VAL A 242 11.01 -3.05 -23.34
N GLY A 243 9.96 -3.79 -22.97
CA GLY A 243 8.85 -3.21 -22.22
C GLY A 243 7.91 -2.31 -23.01
N GLY A 244 7.94 -2.37 -24.35
CA GLY A 244 6.87 -1.78 -25.15
C GLY A 244 5.53 -2.45 -24.89
N TYR A 245 4.45 -1.69 -25.03
CA TYR A 245 3.08 -2.14 -24.81
C TYR A 245 2.30 -2.31 -26.12
N GLY A 246 1.22 -3.08 -26.07
CA GLY A 246 0.36 -3.31 -27.23
C GLY A 246 -0.91 -4.09 -26.86
N TYR A 247 -1.49 -4.77 -27.84
CA TYR A 247 -2.70 -5.57 -27.70
C TYR A 247 -2.47 -7.00 -28.21
N TRP A 248 -2.97 -8.01 -27.49
CA TRP A 248 -2.94 -9.41 -27.93
C TRP A 248 -4.18 -9.74 -28.77
N ASP A 249 -4.00 -10.08 -30.06
CA ASP A 249 -5.11 -10.45 -30.94
C ASP A 249 -5.63 -11.89 -30.71
N GLY A 250 -4.83 -12.72 -30.02
CA GLY A 250 -5.07 -14.14 -29.77
C GLY A 250 -3.94 -15.04 -30.31
N GLU A 251 -3.17 -14.55 -31.27
CA GLU A 251 -2.07 -15.24 -31.95
C GLU A 251 -0.75 -14.47 -31.80
N LYS A 252 -0.79 -13.13 -31.76
CA LYS A 252 0.38 -12.24 -31.72
C LYS A 252 0.08 -10.85 -31.14
N VAL A 253 1.13 -10.04 -31.04
CA VAL A 253 1.04 -8.62 -30.71
C VAL A 253 0.55 -7.76 -31.89
N VAL A 254 -0.40 -6.87 -31.60
CA VAL A 254 -0.71 -5.65 -32.36
C VAL A 254 -0.14 -4.45 -31.60
N ARG A 255 0.74 -3.69 -32.26
CA ARG A 255 1.46 -2.53 -31.68
C ARG A 255 0.58 -1.26 -31.67
N VAL A 256 0.99 -0.21 -30.95
CA VAL A 256 0.28 1.09 -30.95
C VAL A 256 0.66 1.88 -32.22
N SER A 257 0.13 1.45 -33.37
CA SER A 257 0.57 1.92 -34.70
C SER A 257 -0.54 2.39 -35.65
N ASP A 258 -1.77 1.88 -35.55
CA ASP A 258 -2.95 2.45 -36.24
C ASP A 258 -3.63 3.48 -35.32
N VAL A 259 -3.01 4.65 -35.19
CA VAL A 259 -3.49 5.80 -34.43
C VAL A 259 -3.95 6.93 -35.36
N GLN A 260 -4.68 7.91 -34.83
CA GLN A 260 -5.02 9.14 -35.56
C GLN A 260 -3.88 10.16 -35.42
N ASP A 261 -3.48 10.41 -34.17
CA ASP A 261 -2.42 11.34 -33.79
C ASP A 261 -1.60 10.77 -32.63
N TRP A 262 -0.39 11.30 -32.46
CA TRP A 262 0.53 11.00 -31.36
C TRP A 262 1.23 12.28 -30.92
N SER A 263 1.44 12.42 -29.61
CA SER A 263 2.27 13.47 -29.03
C SER A 263 3.10 12.95 -27.86
N ALA A 264 4.22 13.62 -27.57
CA ALA A 264 5.05 13.35 -26.41
C ALA A 264 5.44 14.65 -25.69
N LYS A 265 5.44 14.61 -24.35
CA LYS A 265 5.73 15.74 -23.45
C LYS A 265 6.71 15.29 -22.37
N ILE A 266 7.77 16.06 -22.13
CA ILE A 266 8.62 15.97 -20.94
C ILE A 266 7.80 16.51 -19.77
N VAL A 267 7.69 15.71 -18.71
CA VAL A 267 7.04 16.10 -17.45
C VAL A 267 8.13 16.52 -16.46
N ASP A 268 9.00 15.60 -16.03
CA ASP A 268 10.22 15.88 -15.27
C ASP A 268 11.49 15.74 -16.12
N ASN A 269 12.49 16.58 -15.84
CA ASN A 269 13.85 16.45 -16.39
C ASN A 269 14.93 16.85 -15.35
N GLY A 270 14.72 16.42 -14.10
CA GLY A 270 15.54 16.81 -12.95
C GLY A 270 16.77 15.94 -12.72
N GLU A 271 17.41 16.14 -11.56
CA GLU A 271 18.68 15.50 -11.19
C GLU A 271 18.51 14.04 -10.72
N LEU A 272 17.38 13.72 -10.07
CA LEU A 272 17.12 12.42 -9.44
C LEU A 272 16.01 11.62 -10.12
N TYR A 273 15.10 12.30 -10.83
CA TYR A 273 13.94 11.73 -11.50
C TYR A 273 13.68 12.46 -12.83
N SER A 274 13.21 11.72 -13.84
CA SER A 274 12.78 12.26 -15.12
C SER A 274 11.61 11.45 -15.67
N SER A 275 10.72 12.09 -16.43
CA SER A 275 9.47 11.47 -16.88
C SER A 275 8.99 12.04 -18.22
N LEU A 276 8.32 11.19 -18.99
CA LEU A 276 7.74 11.48 -20.30
C LEU A 276 6.28 11.04 -20.27
N ASN A 277 5.34 11.91 -20.66
CA ASN A 277 4.02 11.45 -21.09
C ASN A 277 4.03 11.24 -22.62
N ILE A 278 3.39 10.17 -23.08
CA ILE A 278 3.11 9.90 -24.49
C ILE A 278 1.61 9.64 -24.65
N GLU A 279 0.96 10.41 -25.52
CA GLU A 279 -0.45 10.24 -25.85
C GLU A 279 -0.62 9.67 -27.26
N TYR A 280 -1.56 8.73 -27.39
CA TYR A 280 -1.98 8.13 -28.66
C TYR A 280 -3.49 8.32 -28.81
N LYS A 281 -3.94 8.97 -29.89
CA LYS A 281 -5.37 9.26 -30.12
C LYS A 281 -6.00 8.26 -31.07
N GLY A 282 -7.14 7.70 -30.67
CA GLY A 282 -7.96 6.80 -31.49
C GLY A 282 -7.22 5.59 -32.05
N TRP A 283 -6.36 4.95 -31.24
CA TRP A 283 -5.68 3.70 -31.59
C TRP A 283 -6.69 2.58 -31.87
N LYS A 284 -6.50 1.83 -32.96
CA LYS A 284 -7.38 0.74 -33.43
C LYS A 284 -6.71 -0.64 -33.33
N PRO A 285 -6.62 -1.25 -32.13
CA PRO A 285 -6.00 -2.56 -31.96
C PRO A 285 -6.76 -3.72 -32.60
N ALA A 286 -8.05 -3.56 -32.92
CA ALA A 286 -8.86 -4.60 -33.56
C ALA A 286 -10.05 -4.00 -34.34
N LYS A 287 -10.64 -4.78 -35.24
CA LYS A 287 -11.68 -4.37 -36.21
C LYS A 287 -12.87 -3.58 -35.65
N ASN A 288 -13.23 -3.77 -34.38
CA ASN A 288 -14.30 -3.05 -33.68
C ASN A 288 -13.82 -2.50 -32.31
N LYS A 289 -12.53 -2.17 -32.16
CA LYS A 289 -11.96 -1.57 -30.94
C LYS A 289 -11.24 -0.28 -31.30
N GLN A 290 -11.52 0.78 -30.54
CA GLN A 290 -10.79 2.03 -30.59
C GLN A 290 -10.65 2.56 -29.16
N ALA A 291 -9.49 3.10 -28.81
CA ALA A 291 -9.25 3.78 -27.54
C ALA A 291 -8.24 4.91 -27.71
N ASP A 292 -8.31 5.92 -26.86
CA ASP A 292 -7.16 6.76 -26.56
C ASP A 292 -6.30 6.04 -25.52
N LEU A 293 -4.99 6.26 -25.57
CA LEU A 293 -4.02 5.75 -24.60
C LEU A 293 -3.11 6.90 -24.15
N SER A 294 -3.00 7.10 -22.85
CA SER A 294 -2.00 7.98 -22.23
C SER A 294 -1.04 7.12 -21.42
N THR A 295 0.27 7.39 -21.49
CA THR A 295 1.30 6.63 -20.78
C THR A 295 2.43 7.52 -20.28
N ILE A 296 2.59 7.54 -18.95
CA ILE A 296 3.73 8.17 -18.28
C ILE A 296 4.82 7.12 -18.10
N LEU A 297 5.97 7.35 -18.73
CA LEU A 297 7.20 6.59 -18.54
C LEU A 297 8.10 7.40 -17.62
N SER A 298 8.53 6.85 -16.49
CA SER A 298 9.42 7.57 -15.56
C SER A 298 10.62 6.75 -15.09
N MET A 299 11.71 7.45 -14.82
CA MET A 299 13.00 6.86 -14.49
C MET A 299 13.68 7.65 -13.37
N ARG A 300 14.40 6.93 -12.51
CA ARG A 300 15.09 7.47 -11.35
C ARG A 300 16.59 7.20 -11.40
N ALA A 301 17.37 8.06 -10.74
CA ALA A 301 18.79 7.88 -10.54
C ALA A 301 19.08 6.60 -9.74
N GLY A 302 20.21 5.94 -10.06
CA GLY A 302 20.59 4.66 -9.45
C GLY A 302 19.76 3.45 -9.87
N SER A 303 18.87 3.58 -10.87
CA SER A 303 17.99 2.52 -11.35
C SER A 303 18.28 2.16 -12.81
N ARG A 304 18.05 0.90 -13.19
CA ARG A 304 17.86 0.48 -14.59
C ARG A 304 16.37 0.35 -14.97
N LEU A 305 15.48 0.39 -13.98
CA LEU A 305 14.03 0.34 -14.16
C LEU A 305 13.47 1.65 -14.73
N VAL A 306 12.54 1.53 -15.68
CA VAL A 306 11.54 2.55 -16.01
C VAL A 306 10.18 2.07 -15.46
N GLU A 307 9.44 2.92 -14.75
CA GLU A 307 8.01 2.69 -14.44
C GLU A 307 7.18 3.09 -15.65
N VAL A 308 6.18 2.27 -16.00
CA VAL A 308 5.16 2.59 -17.00
C VAL A 308 3.81 2.67 -16.30
N ASN A 309 3.22 3.87 -16.25
CA ASN A 309 1.86 4.11 -15.79
C ASN A 309 0.99 4.44 -17.00
N GLY A 310 0.07 3.55 -17.37
CA GLY A 310 -0.77 3.69 -18.55
C GLY A 310 -2.26 3.73 -18.23
N GLN A 311 -3.01 4.52 -19.00
CA GLN A 311 -4.46 4.65 -18.90
C GLN A 311 -5.09 4.58 -20.29
N ALA A 312 -5.97 3.60 -20.53
CA ALA A 312 -6.80 3.55 -21.73
C ALA A 312 -8.14 4.24 -21.48
N SER A 313 -8.69 4.92 -22.50
CA SER A 313 -10.04 5.51 -22.41
C SER A 313 -11.16 4.46 -22.35
N GLU A 314 -10.88 3.25 -22.84
CA GLU A 314 -11.86 2.19 -23.06
C GLU A 314 -11.32 0.81 -22.68
N GLY A 315 -12.23 -0.12 -22.36
CA GLY A 315 -11.90 -1.46 -21.88
C GLY A 315 -11.34 -2.40 -22.95
N LEU A 316 -10.05 -2.31 -23.27
CA LEU A 316 -9.43 -3.08 -24.36
C LEU A 316 -9.39 -4.60 -24.11
N GLY A 317 -9.27 -5.08 -22.88
CA GLY A 317 -9.47 -6.48 -22.50
C GLY A 317 -8.30 -7.45 -22.73
N ALA A 318 -7.25 -7.01 -23.43
CA ALA A 318 -6.06 -7.82 -23.73
C ALA A 318 -4.82 -6.95 -24.01
N LEU A 319 -4.58 -5.94 -23.16
CA LEU A 319 -3.33 -5.17 -23.17
C LEU A 319 -2.13 -6.08 -22.84
N VAL A 320 -0.97 -5.80 -23.43
CA VAL A 320 0.29 -6.52 -23.18
C VAL A 320 1.45 -5.59 -22.88
N ALA A 321 2.49 -6.14 -22.25
CA ALA A 321 3.86 -5.64 -22.28
C ALA A 321 4.79 -6.78 -22.74
N GLY A 322 5.87 -6.47 -23.47
CA GLY A 322 6.72 -7.50 -24.07
C GLY A 322 8.22 -7.22 -24.13
N LEU A 323 8.98 -8.28 -24.42
CA LEU A 323 10.43 -8.30 -24.65
C LEU A 323 10.74 -8.91 -26.02
N VAL A 324 11.76 -8.41 -26.73
CA VAL A 324 12.22 -9.03 -27.99
C VAL A 324 12.68 -10.48 -27.77
N LYS A 325 12.18 -11.39 -28.60
CA LYS A 325 12.47 -12.83 -28.59
C LYS A 325 13.62 -13.15 -29.55
N HIS A 326 14.85 -13.01 -29.07
CA HIS A 326 16.03 -13.40 -29.85
C HIS A 326 16.32 -14.91 -29.77
N THR A 327 16.85 -15.48 -30.85
CA THR A 327 17.32 -16.87 -30.84
C THR A 327 18.59 -17.01 -29.98
N GLY A 328 18.65 -18.07 -29.18
CA GLY A 328 19.79 -18.34 -28.30
C GLY A 328 19.78 -17.60 -26.94
N THR A 329 18.70 -16.89 -26.59
CA THR A 329 18.54 -16.33 -25.24
C THR A 329 17.98 -17.36 -24.25
N GLN A 330 18.42 -17.29 -23.00
CA GLN A 330 17.76 -17.91 -21.86
C GLN A 330 16.54 -17.06 -21.46
N LEU A 331 15.35 -17.67 -21.42
CA LEU A 331 14.18 -17.12 -20.76
C LEU A 331 14.28 -17.33 -19.24
N MET A 332 13.88 -16.32 -18.48
CA MET A 332 13.77 -16.32 -17.02
C MET A 332 12.33 -15.93 -16.67
N VAL A 333 11.71 -16.65 -15.75
CA VAL A 333 10.35 -16.34 -15.25
C VAL A 333 10.40 -16.46 -13.74
N GLY A 334 10.03 -15.39 -13.05
CA GLY A 334 9.88 -15.37 -11.59
C GLY A 334 8.72 -16.24 -11.14
N ASP A 335 8.64 -16.50 -9.85
CA ASP A 335 7.59 -17.38 -9.32
C ASP A 335 6.18 -16.80 -9.58
N LEU A 336 5.26 -17.68 -9.96
CA LEU A 336 3.87 -17.39 -10.26
C LEU A 336 2.91 -18.02 -9.24
N ASP A 337 3.35 -18.90 -8.33
CA ASP A 337 2.55 -19.31 -7.16
C ASP A 337 2.87 -18.45 -5.93
N ILE A 338 2.85 -17.12 -6.14
CA ILE A 338 3.05 -16.09 -5.12
C ILE A 338 1.74 -15.33 -4.82
N PRO A 339 1.67 -14.53 -3.73
CA PRO A 339 0.48 -13.77 -3.37
C PRO A 339 0.05 -12.79 -4.47
N GLY A 340 -1.24 -12.42 -4.50
CA GLY A 340 -1.77 -11.54 -5.55
C GLY A 340 -1.10 -10.16 -5.62
N GLY A 341 -0.83 -9.54 -4.47
CA GLY A 341 -0.15 -8.24 -4.41
C GLY A 341 1.35 -8.27 -4.71
N ALA A 342 1.97 -9.46 -4.72
CA ALA A 342 3.41 -9.58 -4.91
C ALA A 342 3.83 -9.38 -6.37
N TRP A 343 5.04 -8.85 -6.54
CA TRP A 343 5.68 -8.65 -7.83
C TRP A 343 6.47 -9.88 -8.25
N THR A 344 6.44 -10.16 -9.55
CA THR A 344 7.21 -11.19 -10.23
C THR A 344 7.81 -10.60 -11.51
N TYR A 345 8.58 -11.38 -12.26
CA TYR A 345 9.29 -10.90 -13.44
C TYR A 345 9.27 -11.88 -14.61
N ILE A 346 9.53 -11.35 -15.80
CA ILE A 346 10.02 -12.10 -16.95
C ILE A 346 11.31 -11.45 -17.40
N GLY A 347 12.31 -12.23 -17.79
CA GLY A 347 13.55 -11.71 -18.36
C GLY A 347 14.08 -12.58 -19.49
N THR A 348 14.90 -11.99 -20.36
CA THR A 348 15.75 -12.72 -21.30
C THR A 348 17.21 -12.33 -21.09
N TRP A 349 18.13 -13.29 -21.20
CA TRP A 349 19.57 -13.05 -21.22
C TRP A 349 20.23 -13.79 -22.38
N GLY A 350 21.14 -13.14 -23.10
CA GLY A 350 21.95 -13.80 -24.13
C GLY A 350 22.91 -12.85 -24.83
N GLN A 351 23.56 -13.33 -25.89
CA GLN A 351 24.30 -12.47 -26.83
C GLN A 351 23.31 -11.76 -27.76
N GLN A 352 22.52 -10.85 -27.18
CA GLN A 352 21.41 -10.18 -27.85
C GLN A 352 21.59 -8.66 -27.97
N SER A 353 22.80 -8.14 -27.70
CA SER A 353 23.16 -6.78 -28.14
C SER A 353 23.77 -6.77 -29.54
N LEU A 354 23.62 -5.65 -30.25
CA LEU A 354 24.18 -5.37 -31.57
C LEU A 354 25.70 -5.55 -31.64
N ASP A 355 26.41 -5.38 -30.52
CA ASP A 355 27.86 -5.55 -30.41
C ASP A 355 28.31 -6.97 -29.97
N GLY A 356 27.38 -7.93 -29.88
CA GLY A 356 27.65 -9.33 -29.55
C GLY A 356 27.90 -9.62 -28.06
N SER A 357 27.71 -8.62 -27.19
CA SER A 357 27.86 -8.75 -25.74
C SER A 357 26.65 -9.41 -25.07
N GLY A 358 26.81 -9.78 -23.80
CA GLY A 358 25.68 -10.14 -22.95
C GLY A 358 24.75 -8.94 -22.75
N LEU A 359 23.45 -9.16 -22.90
CA LEU A 359 22.39 -8.20 -22.62
C LEU A 359 21.23 -8.90 -21.93
N GLY A 360 20.83 -8.37 -20.77
CA GLY A 360 19.60 -8.70 -20.07
C GLY A 360 18.50 -7.70 -20.44
N MET A 361 17.29 -8.21 -20.64
CA MET A 361 16.06 -7.41 -20.77
C MET A 361 15.00 -8.02 -19.86
N GLY A 362 14.16 -7.21 -19.21
CA GLY A 362 13.19 -7.71 -18.23
C GLY A 362 11.97 -6.83 -18.03
N LEU A 363 10.88 -7.46 -17.61
CA LEU A 363 9.64 -6.86 -17.14
C LEU A 363 9.44 -7.26 -15.67
N LEU A 364 8.92 -6.35 -14.85
CA LEU A 364 8.40 -6.66 -13.52
C LEU A 364 6.91 -6.30 -13.48
N VAL A 365 6.10 -7.22 -12.97
CA VAL A 365 4.62 -7.15 -12.98
C VAL A 365 4.03 -7.69 -11.69
N GLN A 366 2.91 -7.13 -11.23
CA GLN A 366 2.16 -7.69 -10.10
C GLN A 366 1.44 -8.97 -10.50
N LYS A 367 1.51 -10.03 -9.68
CA LYS A 367 0.83 -11.31 -9.96
C LYS A 367 -0.67 -11.11 -10.18
N LYS A 368 -1.33 -10.20 -9.44
CA LYS A 368 -2.77 -9.90 -9.63
C LYS A 368 -3.11 -9.38 -11.03
N THR A 369 -2.23 -8.65 -11.71
CA THR A 369 -2.50 -8.10 -13.06
C THR A 369 -2.20 -9.09 -14.19
N VAL A 370 -1.28 -10.05 -14.02
CA VAL A 370 -0.98 -11.07 -15.06
C VAL A 370 -2.19 -11.95 -15.36
N LYS A 371 -2.67 -11.97 -16.61
CA LYS A 371 -3.68 -12.91 -17.12
C LYS A 371 -3.00 -14.22 -17.51
N GLU A 372 -1.98 -14.12 -18.36
CA GLU A 372 -1.17 -15.23 -18.87
C GLU A 372 0.20 -14.71 -19.32
N VAL A 373 1.15 -15.63 -19.44
CA VAL A 373 2.49 -15.41 -20.02
C VAL A 373 2.57 -16.26 -21.27
N THR A 374 2.91 -15.64 -22.41
CA THR A 374 2.93 -16.31 -23.72
C THR A 374 3.96 -15.66 -24.65
N GLU A 375 4.07 -16.14 -25.88
CA GLU A 375 5.01 -15.66 -26.89
C GLU A 375 4.40 -15.70 -28.30
N ASP A 376 4.91 -14.87 -29.20
CA ASP A 376 4.69 -14.99 -30.65
C ASP A 376 6.04 -15.25 -31.37
N GLU A 377 6.15 -15.00 -32.68
CA GLU A 377 7.41 -15.18 -33.42
C GLU A 377 8.54 -14.23 -32.95
N LEU A 378 8.18 -13.03 -32.48
CA LEU A 378 9.10 -11.91 -32.23
C LEU A 378 9.13 -11.42 -30.78
N ASN A 379 8.13 -11.79 -29.97
CA ASN A 379 7.93 -11.27 -28.61
C ASN A 379 7.78 -12.39 -27.57
N GLN A 380 8.35 -12.17 -26.38
CA GLN A 380 7.89 -12.74 -25.11
C GLN A 380 6.94 -11.73 -24.48
N VAL A 381 5.75 -12.12 -24.00
CA VAL A 381 4.72 -11.17 -23.51
C VAL A 381 4.05 -11.57 -22.20
N VAL A 382 3.75 -10.55 -21.40
CA VAL A 382 2.71 -10.60 -20.36
C VAL A 382 1.42 -10.09 -20.98
N VAL A 383 0.33 -10.86 -20.91
CA VAL A 383 -1.01 -10.32 -21.15
C VAL A 383 -1.62 -9.92 -19.80
N PHE A 384 -2.18 -8.72 -19.72
CA PHE A 384 -2.81 -8.21 -18.51
C PHE A 384 -4.29 -8.59 -18.42
N LYS A 385 -4.81 -8.70 -17.19
CA LYS A 385 -6.24 -8.68 -16.90
C LYS A 385 -6.75 -7.23 -17.01
N GLN A 386 -7.99 -7.05 -17.45
CA GLN A 386 -8.63 -5.74 -17.47
C GLN A 386 -9.13 -5.35 -16.06
N PRO A 387 -8.64 -4.26 -15.45
CA PRO A 387 -9.27 -3.67 -14.26
C PRO A 387 -10.50 -2.84 -14.66
N ALA A 388 -11.37 -2.54 -13.69
CA ALA A 388 -12.56 -1.71 -13.94
C ALA A 388 -12.20 -0.24 -14.29
N THR A 389 -11.01 0.19 -13.91
CA THR A 389 -10.44 1.53 -14.09
C THR A 389 -9.68 1.72 -15.42
N ASN A 390 -9.50 0.67 -16.23
CA ASN A 390 -8.77 0.68 -17.51
C ASN A 390 -7.29 1.12 -17.46
N ASP A 391 -6.69 1.18 -16.26
CA ASP A 391 -5.29 1.44 -16.02
C ASP A 391 -4.40 0.20 -16.17
N PHE A 392 -3.09 0.40 -16.31
CA PHE A 392 -2.07 -0.63 -16.19
C PHE A 392 -0.75 -0.04 -15.67
N ASN A 393 -0.06 -0.80 -14.83
CA ASN A 393 1.24 -0.43 -14.26
C ASN A 393 2.19 -1.64 -14.29
N TYR A 394 3.42 -1.41 -14.75
CA TYR A 394 4.53 -2.36 -14.72
C TYR A 394 5.87 -1.61 -14.81
N TYR A 395 6.97 -2.33 -14.63
CA TYR A 395 8.31 -1.79 -14.85
C TYR A 395 9.02 -2.57 -15.95
N PHE A 396 9.90 -1.93 -16.71
CA PHE A 396 10.84 -2.62 -17.61
C PHE A 396 12.29 -2.21 -17.32
N THR A 397 13.24 -3.05 -17.73
CA THR A 397 14.66 -2.85 -17.45
C THR A 397 15.55 -3.55 -18.46
N ALA A 398 16.75 -3.01 -18.68
CA ALA A 398 17.84 -3.66 -19.39
C ALA A 398 19.16 -3.53 -18.63
N ALA A 399 20.09 -4.46 -18.86
CA ALA A 399 21.42 -4.47 -18.26
C ALA A 399 22.45 -5.05 -19.25
N TRP A 400 23.48 -4.28 -19.58
CA TRP A 400 24.45 -4.62 -20.64
C TRP A 400 25.79 -5.01 -20.03
N ALA A 401 26.41 -6.09 -20.53
CA ALA A 401 27.67 -6.60 -19.97
C ALA A 401 28.91 -5.70 -20.19
N LYS A 402 28.73 -4.50 -20.76
CA LYS A 402 29.73 -3.42 -20.90
C LYS A 402 29.22 -2.07 -20.37
N GLU A 403 28.18 -2.09 -19.54
CA GLU A 403 27.66 -0.91 -18.83
C GLU A 403 28.74 -0.27 -17.94
N ALA A 404 28.60 1.02 -17.65
CA ALA A 404 29.48 1.76 -16.74
C ALA A 404 29.57 1.09 -15.36
N GLU A 405 30.78 0.98 -14.79
CA GLU A 405 30.93 0.51 -13.41
C GLU A 405 30.19 1.44 -12.44
N SER A 406 29.50 0.84 -11.46
CA SER A 406 28.68 1.57 -10.50
C SER A 406 28.63 0.86 -9.16
N ARG A 407 28.14 1.56 -8.13
CA ARG A 407 27.90 1.01 -6.78
C ARG A 407 26.89 -0.15 -6.74
N HIS A 408 26.10 -0.33 -7.80
CA HIS A 408 25.13 -1.44 -7.94
C HIS A 408 25.78 -2.71 -8.50
N GLY A 409 27.06 -2.64 -8.90
CA GLY A 409 27.79 -3.71 -9.55
C GLY A 409 27.46 -3.88 -11.04
N PRO A 410 28.39 -4.46 -11.82
CA PRO A 410 28.18 -4.76 -13.23
C PRO A 410 27.40 -6.08 -13.40
N ILE A 411 26.41 -6.09 -14.27
CA ILE A 411 25.62 -7.28 -14.61
C ILE A 411 26.17 -7.88 -15.90
N THR A 412 26.99 -8.94 -15.77
CA THR A 412 27.73 -9.55 -16.90
C THR A 412 27.33 -10.98 -17.21
N SER A 413 26.35 -11.53 -16.49
CA SER A 413 25.91 -12.93 -16.62
C SER A 413 24.43 -13.13 -16.26
N ALA A 414 23.85 -14.21 -16.80
CA ALA A 414 22.45 -14.59 -16.59
C ALA A 414 22.06 -14.61 -15.09
N GLY A 415 22.83 -15.31 -14.25
CA GLY A 415 22.55 -15.41 -12.82
C GLY A 415 22.69 -14.09 -12.04
N GLN A 416 23.50 -13.14 -12.50
CA GLN A 416 23.52 -11.79 -11.94
C GLN A 416 22.26 -11.00 -12.33
N PHE A 417 21.79 -11.14 -13.56
CA PHE A 417 20.58 -10.46 -14.04
C PHE A 417 19.31 -11.03 -13.39
N GLU A 418 19.21 -12.35 -13.27
CA GLU A 418 18.12 -13.04 -12.57
C GLU A 418 18.08 -12.66 -11.07
N ALA A 419 19.25 -12.60 -10.41
CA ALA A 419 19.35 -12.11 -9.03
C ALA A 419 19.04 -10.62 -8.89
N TYR A 420 19.25 -9.81 -9.94
CA TYR A 420 18.83 -8.41 -9.99
C TYR A 420 17.31 -8.28 -10.15
N LEU A 421 16.69 -9.02 -11.08
CA LEU A 421 15.23 -9.03 -11.25
C LEU A 421 14.50 -9.51 -9.99
N ALA A 422 14.99 -10.56 -9.33
CA ALA A 422 14.49 -10.99 -8.02
C ALA A 422 14.71 -9.91 -6.94
N ARG A 423 15.86 -9.21 -7.00
CA ARG A 423 16.19 -7.99 -6.22
C ARG A 423 15.06 -6.96 -6.27
N GLU A 424 14.78 -6.44 -7.46
CA GLU A 424 13.81 -5.36 -7.62
C GLU A 424 12.36 -5.85 -7.40
N ALA A 425 12.03 -7.10 -7.74
CA ALA A 425 10.73 -7.70 -7.42
C ALA A 425 10.48 -7.79 -5.90
N GLU A 426 11.50 -8.11 -5.10
CA GLU A 426 11.38 -8.03 -3.63
C GLU A 426 11.19 -6.59 -3.15
N LYS A 427 11.95 -5.61 -3.68
CA LYS A 427 11.81 -4.21 -3.29
C LYS A 427 10.40 -3.66 -3.56
N LEU A 428 9.84 -3.97 -4.73
CA LEU A 428 8.50 -3.55 -5.15
C LEU A 428 7.39 -4.27 -4.35
N THR A 429 7.62 -5.52 -3.93
CA THR A 429 6.69 -6.27 -3.06
C THR A 429 6.75 -5.82 -1.60
N MET A 430 7.95 -5.51 -1.13
CA MET A 430 8.24 -5.11 0.25
C MET A 430 8.93 -3.74 0.23
N PRO A 431 8.21 -2.63 0.01
CA PRO A 431 8.79 -1.29 0.10
C PRO A 431 9.34 -1.02 1.52
N LEU A 432 10.24 -0.03 1.62
CA LEU A 432 10.78 0.44 2.90
C LEU A 432 9.65 0.65 3.93
N ARG A 433 9.89 0.25 5.19
CA ARG A 433 8.93 0.53 6.25
C ARG A 433 8.99 2.01 6.61
N LYS A 434 7.84 2.67 6.54
CA LYS A 434 7.65 4.12 6.74
C LYS A 434 6.92 4.35 8.06
N ARG A 435 7.47 5.20 8.94
CA ARG A 435 6.70 5.90 9.98
C ARG A 435 6.89 7.40 9.74
N LEU A 436 5.83 8.06 9.28
CA LEU A 436 5.82 9.49 8.98
C LEU A 436 4.99 10.22 10.04
N THR A 437 5.55 11.24 10.65
CA THR A 437 4.94 12.00 11.75
C THR A 437 5.04 13.48 11.41
N THR A 438 3.92 14.10 11.03
CA THR A 438 3.87 15.53 10.64
C THR A 438 3.58 16.40 11.86
N ALA A 439 4.15 17.61 11.91
CA ALA A 439 3.87 18.56 13.00
C ALA A 439 2.38 18.96 13.06
N LEU A 440 1.68 18.97 11.91
CA LEU A 440 0.24 19.18 11.84
C LEU A 440 -0.55 18.07 12.55
N SER A 441 -0.06 16.82 12.47
CA SER A 441 -0.63 15.68 13.20
C SER A 441 -0.27 15.77 14.68
N GLU A 442 1.02 15.88 15.04
CA GLU A 442 1.47 15.92 16.44
C GLU A 442 0.77 17.01 17.26
N ALA A 443 0.60 18.21 16.70
CA ALA A 443 -0.08 19.33 17.37
C ALA A 443 -1.56 19.04 17.71
N GLN A 444 -2.17 18.05 17.05
CA GLN A 444 -3.57 17.66 17.24
C GLN A 444 -3.70 16.33 18.00
N THR A 445 -2.89 15.31 17.71
CA THR A 445 -3.00 13.98 18.34
C THR A 445 -2.53 13.98 19.79
N GLN A 446 -1.51 14.77 20.14
CA GLN A 446 -0.92 14.81 21.49
C GLN A 446 -1.73 15.65 22.50
N GLN A 447 -2.97 16.04 22.16
CA GLN A 447 -3.87 16.72 23.07
C GLN A 447 -4.38 15.74 24.15
N PRO A 448 -4.58 16.18 25.42
CA PRO A 448 -4.96 15.26 26.50
C PRO A 448 -6.24 14.47 26.22
N LEU A 449 -6.12 13.14 26.22
CA LEU A 449 -7.23 12.21 25.92
C LEU A 449 -8.43 12.45 26.85
N SER A 450 -9.56 12.81 26.22
CA SER A 450 -10.86 13.04 26.86
C SER A 450 -11.95 12.29 26.09
N ALA A 451 -13.12 12.10 26.71
CA ALA A 451 -14.25 11.43 26.07
C ALA A 451 -14.60 12.10 24.73
N ASN A 452 -14.83 13.42 24.75
CA ASN A 452 -15.16 14.18 23.55
C ASN A 452 -14.05 14.14 22.50
N GLY A 453 -12.77 14.10 22.90
CA GLY A 453 -11.66 13.92 21.97
C GLY A 453 -11.70 12.58 21.24
N ALA A 454 -11.95 11.47 21.95
CA ALA A 454 -12.09 10.14 21.34
C ALA A 454 -13.28 10.07 20.36
N LEU A 455 -14.40 10.70 20.72
CA LEU A 455 -15.56 10.82 19.84
C LEU A 455 -15.23 11.66 18.58
N GLN A 456 -14.54 12.79 18.74
CA GLN A 456 -14.17 13.68 17.64
C GLN A 456 -13.22 13.02 16.64
N TRP A 457 -12.27 12.18 17.08
CA TRP A 457 -11.42 11.44 16.16
C TRP A 457 -12.19 10.38 15.35
N SER A 458 -13.13 9.66 15.96
CA SER A 458 -14.06 8.79 15.22
C SER A 458 -14.90 9.57 14.22
N GLN A 459 -15.40 10.77 14.57
CA GLN A 459 -16.15 11.63 13.67
C GLN A 459 -15.30 12.12 12.48
N ARG A 460 -14.07 12.60 12.72
CA ARG A 460 -13.20 13.10 11.65
C ARG A 460 -12.82 12.03 10.63
N LEU A 461 -12.54 10.80 11.07
CA LEU A 461 -12.25 9.69 10.16
C LEU A 461 -13.51 9.21 9.42
N ALA A 462 -14.66 9.15 10.10
CA ALA A 462 -15.94 8.84 9.45
C ALA A 462 -16.33 9.88 8.40
N ASP A 463 -16.11 11.16 8.67
CA ASP A 463 -16.35 12.26 7.73
C ASP A 463 -15.43 12.19 6.52
N SER A 464 -14.13 11.93 6.77
CA SER A 464 -13.13 11.78 5.71
C SER A 464 -13.50 10.61 4.77
N GLU A 465 -13.92 9.46 5.30
CA GLU A 465 -14.42 8.36 4.46
C GLU A 465 -15.79 8.59 3.83
N LEU A 466 -16.65 9.42 4.42
CA LEU A 466 -17.95 9.77 3.86
C LEU A 466 -17.81 10.62 2.59
N GLU A 467 -16.79 11.46 2.53
CA GLU A 467 -16.44 12.27 1.35
C GLU A 467 -15.56 11.49 0.36
N ARG A 468 -14.61 10.68 0.85
CA ARG A 468 -13.61 9.96 0.03
C ARG A 468 -14.17 8.74 -0.71
N SER A 469 -14.77 7.78 0.00
CA SER A 469 -15.05 6.44 -0.56
C SER A 469 -16.50 5.95 -0.39
N THR A 470 -17.17 6.32 0.70
CA THR A 470 -18.39 5.68 1.21
C THR A 470 -19.45 5.43 0.14
N TYR A 471 -19.85 6.47 -0.60
CA TYR A 471 -20.94 6.36 -1.58
C TYR A 471 -20.56 5.57 -2.83
N GLN A 472 -19.26 5.39 -3.10
CA GLN A 472 -18.77 4.52 -4.17
C GLN A 472 -18.98 3.03 -3.82
N LEU A 473 -19.10 2.69 -2.53
CA LEU A 473 -19.33 1.33 -2.05
C LEU A 473 -20.79 0.84 -2.18
N ALA A 474 -21.71 1.68 -2.67
CA ALA A 474 -23.08 1.28 -2.98
C ALA A 474 -23.13 0.35 -4.20
N PHE A 475 -24.20 -0.45 -4.31
CA PHE A 475 -24.38 -1.35 -5.44
C PHE A 475 -24.40 -0.60 -6.78
N GLY A 476 -23.59 -1.08 -7.73
CA GLY A 476 -23.34 -0.41 -9.02
C GLY A 476 -22.15 0.55 -9.02
N GLY A 477 -21.58 0.87 -7.86
CA GLY A 477 -20.34 1.62 -7.72
C GLY A 477 -19.08 0.75 -7.75
N VAL A 478 -17.98 1.30 -7.23
CA VAL A 478 -16.60 0.76 -7.30
C VAL A 478 -15.97 0.79 -5.89
N ASP A 479 -15.30 -0.30 -5.51
CA ASP A 479 -14.33 -0.35 -4.40
C ASP A 479 -13.02 0.29 -4.90
N PRO A 480 -12.65 1.51 -4.45
CA PRO A 480 -11.55 2.27 -5.03
C PRO A 480 -10.19 1.65 -4.70
N HIS A 481 -10.02 1.10 -3.49
CA HIS A 481 -8.78 0.43 -3.09
C HIS A 481 -8.53 -0.85 -3.90
N ARG A 482 -9.59 -1.63 -4.16
CA ARG A 482 -9.47 -2.90 -4.91
C ARG A 482 -9.73 -2.77 -6.42
N LYS A 483 -9.98 -1.57 -6.94
CA LYS A 483 -10.22 -1.25 -8.38
C LYS A 483 -11.22 -2.20 -9.06
N ARG A 484 -12.34 -2.49 -8.38
CA ARG A 484 -13.35 -3.47 -8.80
C ARG A 484 -14.77 -3.00 -8.45
N PRO A 485 -15.85 -3.57 -9.05
CA PRO A 485 -17.21 -3.24 -8.66
C PRO A 485 -17.48 -3.49 -7.17
N ALA A 486 -18.25 -2.60 -6.54
CA ALA A 486 -18.61 -2.72 -5.12
C ALA A 486 -19.54 -3.93 -4.87
N TYR A 487 -19.31 -4.65 -3.76
CA TYR A 487 -20.01 -5.89 -3.42
C TYR A 487 -20.59 -5.87 -2.00
N PHE A 488 -21.62 -6.71 -1.78
CA PHE A 488 -22.11 -7.07 -0.47
C PHE A 488 -21.08 -7.96 0.25
N GLU A 489 -20.19 -7.35 1.03
CA GLU A 489 -19.10 -8.02 1.74
C GLU A 489 -18.79 -7.39 3.11
N TYR A 490 -17.97 -8.09 3.90
CA TYR A 490 -17.66 -7.71 5.27
C TYR A 490 -17.13 -6.30 5.48
N THR A 491 -16.28 -5.78 4.58
CA THR A 491 -15.69 -4.43 4.71
C THR A 491 -16.73 -3.32 4.58
N THR A 492 -17.63 -3.43 3.60
CA THR A 492 -18.76 -2.50 3.43
C THR A 492 -19.69 -2.55 4.64
N GLY A 493 -20.06 -3.76 5.07
CA GLY A 493 -20.91 -3.95 6.25
C GLY A 493 -20.28 -3.46 7.56
N LEU A 494 -18.96 -3.55 7.69
CA LEU A 494 -18.19 -3.10 8.85
C LEU A 494 -18.11 -1.57 8.95
N LEU A 495 -17.82 -0.87 7.85
CA LEU A 495 -17.85 0.60 7.82
C LEU A 495 -19.25 1.12 8.18
N MET A 496 -20.29 0.49 7.60
CA MET A 496 -21.68 0.87 7.86
C MET A 496 -22.12 0.54 9.30
N GLN A 497 -21.64 -0.56 9.90
CA GLN A 497 -21.81 -0.82 11.34
C GLN A 497 -21.08 0.24 12.19
N ALA A 498 -19.86 0.66 11.81
CA ALA A 498 -19.09 1.65 12.54
C ALA A 498 -19.76 3.04 12.51
N TYR A 499 -20.30 3.45 11.37
CA TYR A 499 -21.16 4.65 11.26
C TYR A 499 -22.42 4.53 12.10
N ASP A 500 -23.01 3.33 12.19
CA ASP A 500 -24.17 3.09 13.04
C ASP A 500 -23.85 3.18 14.55
N ASP A 501 -22.73 2.60 14.98
CA ASP A 501 -22.27 2.67 16.37
C ASP A 501 -21.82 4.10 16.75
N LEU A 502 -21.25 4.86 15.81
CA LEU A 502 -20.95 6.28 15.97
C LEU A 502 -22.23 7.13 16.09
N ASN A 503 -23.20 6.94 15.19
CA ASN A 503 -24.49 7.64 15.21
C ASN A 503 -25.33 7.34 16.48
N ARG A 504 -25.16 6.15 17.09
CA ARG A 504 -25.73 5.83 18.42
C ARG A 504 -25.06 6.62 19.55
N ALA A 505 -23.77 6.95 19.44
CA ALA A 505 -23.03 7.73 20.43
C ALA A 505 -23.17 9.24 20.25
N SER A 506 -23.27 9.71 19.00
CA SER A 506 -23.49 11.10 18.61
C SER A 506 -24.38 11.16 17.36
N PRO A 507 -25.70 11.39 17.52
CA PRO A 507 -26.63 11.39 16.40
C PRO A 507 -26.32 12.45 15.36
N GLU A 508 -26.09 12.02 14.13
CA GLU A 508 -25.75 12.85 12.98
C GLU A 508 -26.37 12.22 11.70
N PRO A 509 -27.43 12.84 11.13
CA PRO A 509 -28.21 12.25 10.04
C PRO A 509 -27.41 11.71 8.85
N ARG A 510 -26.29 12.34 8.44
CA ARG A 510 -25.54 11.86 7.25
C ARG A 510 -24.97 10.45 7.41
N TYR A 511 -24.68 10.00 8.64
CA TYR A 511 -24.23 8.63 8.90
C TYR A 511 -25.37 7.61 8.71
N ALA A 512 -26.58 7.93 9.19
CA ALA A 512 -27.76 7.08 8.97
C ALA A 512 -28.18 7.05 7.49
N ASP A 513 -28.09 8.19 6.81
CA ASP A 513 -28.30 8.32 5.36
C ASP A 513 -27.30 7.48 4.56
N ALA A 514 -26.02 7.47 4.94
CA ALA A 514 -24.99 6.64 4.31
C ALA A 514 -25.29 5.14 4.47
N VAL A 515 -25.69 4.71 5.67
CA VAL A 515 -26.08 3.33 5.96
C VAL A 515 -27.25 2.87 5.08
N GLU A 516 -28.33 3.65 4.97
CA GLU A 516 -29.47 3.30 4.12
C GLU A 516 -29.11 3.31 2.62
N LYS A 517 -28.34 4.31 2.16
CA LYS A 517 -27.93 4.44 0.75
C LYS A 517 -26.97 3.31 0.32
N VAL A 518 -25.99 2.95 1.15
CA VAL A 518 -24.99 1.93 0.84
C VAL A 518 -25.56 0.54 1.12
N MET A 519 -25.91 0.19 2.36
CA MET A 519 -26.40 -1.17 2.67
C MET A 519 -27.74 -1.49 2.02
N GLY A 520 -28.65 -0.51 1.96
CA GLY A 520 -29.97 -0.70 1.35
C GLY A 520 -29.90 -0.97 -0.16
N SER A 521 -28.92 -0.40 -0.87
CA SER A 521 -28.74 -0.62 -2.33
C SER A 521 -28.44 -2.08 -2.71
N PHE A 522 -27.94 -2.89 -1.77
CA PHE A 522 -27.68 -4.30 -2.00
C PHE A 522 -28.90 -5.20 -1.85
N VAL A 523 -30.04 -4.72 -1.31
CA VAL A 523 -31.23 -5.55 -1.09
C VAL A 523 -32.40 -5.07 -1.94
N ASN A 524 -32.86 -5.93 -2.86
CA ASN A 524 -33.99 -5.66 -3.74
C ASN A 524 -35.33 -5.71 -3.00
N GLU A 525 -36.42 -5.27 -3.64
CA GLU A 525 -37.77 -5.26 -3.02
C GLU A 525 -38.27 -6.65 -2.62
N ASP A 526 -37.83 -7.71 -3.30
CA ASP A 526 -38.13 -9.12 -2.96
C ASP A 526 -37.23 -9.70 -1.84
N GLY A 527 -36.24 -8.93 -1.39
CA GLY A 527 -35.25 -9.35 -0.40
C GLY A 527 -34.04 -10.10 -0.96
N SER A 528 -33.93 -10.26 -2.28
CA SER A 528 -32.72 -10.82 -2.90
C SER A 528 -31.53 -9.86 -2.74
N ILE A 529 -30.34 -10.42 -2.49
CA ILE A 529 -29.12 -9.65 -2.19
C ILE A 529 -28.20 -9.58 -3.42
N ASN A 530 -27.98 -8.38 -3.93
CA ASN A 530 -27.14 -8.11 -5.10
C ASN A 530 -25.67 -8.47 -4.84
N GLY A 531 -25.07 -9.26 -5.74
CA GLY A 531 -23.67 -9.70 -5.67
C GLY A 531 -23.38 -10.86 -4.68
N TYR A 532 -24.32 -11.19 -3.79
CA TYR A 532 -24.22 -12.34 -2.90
C TYR A 532 -24.43 -13.66 -3.66
N VAL A 533 -23.71 -14.71 -3.27
CA VAL A 533 -23.80 -16.05 -3.87
C VAL A 533 -23.64 -17.12 -2.80
N GLN A 534 -24.77 -17.53 -2.22
CA GLN A 534 -24.89 -18.51 -1.13
C GLN A 534 -24.13 -19.83 -1.38
N SER A 535 -24.12 -20.34 -2.62
CA SER A 535 -23.43 -21.58 -3.00
C SER A 535 -21.90 -21.52 -2.96
N LYS A 536 -21.31 -20.33 -2.72
CA LYS A 536 -19.89 -20.18 -2.39
C LYS A 536 -19.57 -20.53 -0.93
N TYR A 537 -20.60 -20.69 -0.07
CA TYR A 537 -20.53 -20.80 1.40
C TYR A 537 -19.39 -19.95 1.94
N ASN A 538 -19.56 -18.62 1.88
CA ASN A 538 -18.51 -17.66 2.17
C ASN A 538 -18.83 -16.96 3.50
N ILE A 539 -18.07 -17.24 4.56
CA ILE A 539 -18.37 -16.67 5.88
C ILE A 539 -18.27 -15.13 5.89
N ASP A 540 -17.34 -14.53 5.14
CA ASP A 540 -17.21 -13.07 4.97
C ASP A 540 -18.49 -12.39 4.44
N SER A 541 -19.34 -13.11 3.70
CA SER A 541 -20.60 -12.54 3.19
C SER A 541 -21.67 -12.44 4.28
N ILE A 542 -21.51 -13.12 5.42
CA ILE A 542 -22.43 -13.07 6.55
C ILE A 542 -22.26 -11.79 7.38
N ASN A 543 -21.02 -11.25 7.49
CA ASN A 543 -20.72 -10.10 8.35
C ASN A 543 -21.57 -8.86 8.02
N ALA A 544 -21.85 -8.64 6.73
CA ALA A 544 -22.70 -7.54 6.27
C ALA A 544 -24.16 -7.68 6.69
N GLY A 545 -24.63 -8.91 6.96
CA GLY A 545 -25.94 -9.19 7.53
C GLY A 545 -26.16 -8.58 8.91
N LYS A 546 -25.10 -8.30 9.70
CA LYS A 546 -25.22 -7.65 11.01
C LYS A 546 -25.85 -6.27 10.90
N MET A 547 -25.52 -5.52 9.86
CA MET A 547 -26.16 -4.24 9.60
C MET A 547 -27.59 -4.41 9.08
N LEU A 548 -27.86 -5.44 8.25
CA LEU A 548 -29.24 -5.74 7.82
C LEU A 548 -30.16 -6.13 8.99
N LEU A 549 -29.68 -6.87 10.00
CA LEU A 549 -30.44 -7.16 11.23
C LEU A 549 -30.75 -5.87 12.00
N ARG A 550 -29.74 -5.00 12.22
CA ARG A 550 -29.92 -3.68 12.84
C ARG A 550 -30.86 -2.75 12.04
N MET A 551 -30.94 -2.90 10.72
CA MET A 551 -31.90 -2.16 9.87
C MET A 551 -33.31 -2.75 9.99
N LEU A 552 -33.45 -4.07 10.00
CA LEU A 552 -34.71 -4.79 10.21
C LEU A 552 -35.36 -4.42 11.56
N GLU A 553 -34.58 -4.37 12.65
CA GLU A 553 -35.04 -3.94 13.99
C GLU A 553 -35.68 -2.54 13.99
N ARG A 554 -35.28 -1.66 13.07
CA ARG A 554 -35.70 -0.24 13.05
C ARG A 554 -36.95 0.03 12.23
N ASN A 555 -37.14 -0.70 11.14
CA ASN A 555 -38.16 -0.39 10.14
C ASN A 555 -39.05 -1.57 9.76
N GLY A 556 -38.73 -2.79 10.20
CA GLY A 556 -39.55 -3.99 9.96
C GLY A 556 -39.71 -4.37 8.49
N LYS A 557 -38.89 -3.86 7.57
CA LYS A 557 -39.03 -4.13 6.12
C LYS A 557 -38.90 -5.63 5.82
N ASP A 558 -39.92 -6.19 5.17
CA ASP A 558 -39.94 -7.60 4.77
C ASP A 558 -38.78 -7.98 3.83
N SER A 559 -38.28 -7.06 2.99
CA SER A 559 -37.10 -7.31 2.16
C SER A 559 -35.84 -7.58 2.99
N TYR A 560 -35.59 -6.82 4.06
CA TYR A 560 -34.49 -7.09 4.98
C TYR A 560 -34.71 -8.38 5.78
N LYS A 561 -35.96 -8.71 6.12
CA LYS A 561 -36.32 -9.98 6.77
C LYS A 561 -35.99 -11.20 5.89
N THR A 562 -36.36 -11.16 4.62
CA THR A 562 -36.00 -12.20 3.65
C THR A 562 -34.48 -12.28 3.46
N ALA A 563 -33.80 -11.13 3.30
CA ALA A 563 -32.35 -11.09 3.13
C ALA A 563 -31.59 -11.75 4.30
N VAL A 564 -31.94 -11.43 5.56
CA VAL A 564 -31.27 -12.05 6.72
C VAL A 564 -31.62 -13.53 6.89
N ALA A 565 -32.82 -13.96 6.47
CA ALA A 565 -33.18 -15.38 6.44
C ALA A 565 -32.31 -16.16 5.43
N THR A 566 -32.04 -15.63 4.23
CA THR A 566 -31.12 -16.26 3.26
C THR A 566 -29.67 -16.30 3.76
N LEU A 567 -29.26 -15.36 4.62
CA LEU A 567 -27.95 -15.41 5.29
C LEU A 567 -27.93 -16.47 6.42
N ARG A 568 -29.01 -16.63 7.18
CA ARG A 568 -29.13 -17.72 8.18
C ARG A 568 -29.16 -19.10 7.52
N GLU A 569 -29.87 -19.28 6.41
CA GLU A 569 -29.91 -20.51 5.62
C GLU A 569 -28.49 -20.93 5.15
N GLN A 570 -27.63 -19.97 4.78
CA GLN A 570 -26.22 -20.27 4.47
C GLN A 570 -25.45 -20.78 5.70
N LEU A 571 -25.81 -20.38 6.93
CA LEU A 571 -25.21 -20.91 8.15
C LEU A 571 -25.80 -22.29 8.51
N GLU A 572 -27.09 -22.52 8.31
CA GLU A 572 -27.70 -23.85 8.52
C GLU A 572 -27.00 -24.90 7.64
N HIS A 573 -26.91 -24.64 6.33
CA HIS A 573 -26.33 -25.57 5.36
C HIS A 573 -24.81 -25.42 5.15
N HIS A 574 -24.13 -24.57 5.93
CA HIS A 574 -22.69 -24.37 5.80
C HIS A 574 -21.90 -25.66 6.08
N PRO A 575 -20.90 -25.99 5.26
CA PRO A 575 -19.91 -27.00 5.61
C PRO A 575 -19.22 -26.69 6.94
N ARG A 576 -19.02 -27.73 7.76
CA ARG A 576 -18.39 -27.65 9.08
C ARG A 576 -17.26 -28.69 9.18
N THR A 577 -16.29 -28.43 10.04
CA THR A 577 -15.28 -29.40 10.48
C THR A 577 -15.94 -30.52 11.29
N THR A 578 -15.24 -31.64 11.53
CA THR A 578 -15.72 -32.69 12.44
C THR A 578 -15.87 -32.20 13.88
N ALA A 579 -15.17 -31.13 14.24
CA ALA A 579 -15.32 -30.42 15.51
C ALA A 579 -16.54 -29.47 15.56
N GLY A 580 -17.27 -29.28 14.45
CA GLY A 580 -18.51 -28.50 14.37
C GLY A 580 -18.34 -27.03 13.97
N ALA A 581 -17.12 -26.48 13.96
CA ALA A 581 -16.83 -25.12 13.50
C ALA A 581 -16.98 -24.99 11.98
N PHE A 582 -17.38 -23.80 11.52
CA PHE A 582 -17.60 -23.49 10.11
C PHE A 582 -16.32 -23.60 9.29
N TRP A 583 -16.41 -24.15 8.07
CA TRP A 583 -15.35 -23.93 7.08
C TRP A 583 -15.33 -22.44 6.73
N HIS A 584 -14.14 -21.83 6.66
CA HIS A 584 -14.02 -20.41 6.34
C HIS A 584 -14.67 -20.08 4.97
N LYS A 585 -14.49 -20.94 3.95
CA LYS A 585 -15.20 -20.88 2.66
C LYS A 585 -15.36 -22.27 2.03
N GLN A 586 -16.33 -22.47 1.12
CA GLN A 586 -16.43 -23.70 0.29
C GLN A 586 -15.11 -24.04 -0.44
N LYS A 587 -14.33 -23.03 -0.82
CA LYS A 587 -13.02 -23.16 -1.49
C LYS A 587 -11.83 -23.35 -0.54
N TYR A 588 -12.07 -23.37 0.77
CA TYR A 588 -11.11 -23.63 1.83
C TYR A 588 -11.66 -24.76 2.70
N PRO A 589 -11.76 -25.99 2.16
CA PRO A 589 -12.34 -27.11 2.89
C PRO A 589 -11.53 -27.42 4.15
N HIS A 590 -12.22 -27.89 5.19
CA HIS A 590 -11.65 -28.29 6.49
C HIS A 590 -10.91 -27.19 7.27
N GLN A 591 -10.99 -25.92 6.85
CA GLN A 591 -10.20 -24.82 7.42
C GLN A 591 -11.03 -23.88 8.29
N VAL A 592 -10.56 -23.63 9.51
CA VAL A 592 -11.10 -22.63 10.46
C VAL A 592 -10.07 -21.50 10.58
N TRP A 593 -10.49 -20.26 10.33
CA TRP A 593 -9.65 -19.05 10.40
C TRP A 593 -10.26 -18.09 11.43
N LEU A 594 -9.44 -17.41 12.26
CA LEU A 594 -9.94 -16.53 13.32
C LEU A 594 -10.86 -15.41 12.81
N ASP A 595 -10.61 -14.90 11.60
CA ASP A 595 -11.48 -13.96 10.88
C ASP A 595 -12.94 -14.45 10.83
N GLY A 596 -13.16 -15.74 10.54
CA GLY A 596 -14.48 -16.34 10.38
C GLY A 596 -15.37 -16.21 11.63
N VAL A 597 -14.75 -16.16 12.82
CA VAL A 597 -15.45 -15.97 14.09
C VAL A 597 -16.21 -14.64 14.09
N TYR A 598 -15.57 -13.54 13.67
CA TYR A 598 -16.24 -12.24 13.60
C TYR A 598 -17.20 -12.12 12.41
N MET A 599 -16.91 -12.80 11.30
CA MET A 599 -17.77 -12.71 10.12
C MET A 599 -19.10 -13.44 10.29
N GLY A 600 -19.11 -14.59 10.97
CA GLY A 600 -20.30 -15.42 11.15
C GLY A 600 -21.03 -15.23 12.49
N ILE A 601 -20.28 -15.22 13.60
CA ILE A 601 -20.85 -15.54 14.91
C ILE A 601 -21.62 -14.39 15.57
N PRO A 602 -21.19 -13.11 15.49
CA PRO A 602 -22.02 -11.97 15.93
C PRO A 602 -23.30 -11.78 15.10
N PHE A 603 -23.33 -12.17 13.83
CA PHE A 603 -24.58 -12.25 13.05
C PHE A 603 -25.50 -13.34 13.60
N LEU A 604 -24.96 -14.55 13.82
CA LEU A 604 -25.71 -15.66 14.37
C LEU A 604 -26.30 -15.32 15.75
N ALA A 605 -25.51 -14.74 16.65
CA ALA A 605 -25.98 -14.33 17.98
C ALA A 605 -27.13 -13.32 17.92
N HIS A 606 -27.04 -12.32 17.04
CA HIS A 606 -28.11 -11.34 16.84
C HIS A 606 -29.36 -11.97 16.20
N TYR A 607 -29.19 -12.89 15.25
CA TYR A 607 -30.30 -13.64 14.66
C TYR A 607 -31.02 -14.53 15.68
N GLU A 608 -30.28 -15.28 16.51
CA GLU A 608 -30.87 -16.17 17.53
C GLU A 608 -31.56 -15.39 18.66
N LYS A 609 -31.06 -14.19 19.02
CA LYS A 609 -31.81 -13.25 19.88
C LYS A 609 -33.16 -12.88 19.27
N LEU A 610 -33.18 -12.45 18.01
CA LEU A 610 -34.43 -12.06 17.33
C LEU A 610 -35.36 -13.27 17.13
N SER A 611 -34.82 -14.48 16.98
CA SER A 611 -35.58 -15.73 16.97
C SER A 611 -36.30 -15.94 18.31
N ALA A 612 -35.57 -15.87 19.44
CA ALA A 612 -36.13 -16.00 20.78
C ALA A 612 -37.19 -14.93 21.10
N GLU A 613 -36.92 -13.66 20.79
CA GLU A 613 -37.85 -12.54 20.99
C GLU A 613 -39.15 -12.67 20.17
N ASN A 614 -39.13 -13.42 19.06
CA ASN A 614 -40.29 -13.72 18.23
C ASN A 614 -40.92 -15.11 18.52
N GLY A 615 -40.52 -15.79 19.60
CA GLY A 615 -41.12 -17.05 20.07
C GLY A 615 -40.48 -18.33 19.51
N GLY A 616 -39.28 -18.25 18.94
CA GLY A 616 -38.38 -19.40 18.76
C GLY A 616 -37.64 -19.74 20.06
N GLU A 617 -36.77 -20.76 20.03
CA GLU A 617 -36.01 -21.22 21.22
C GLU A 617 -34.66 -20.50 21.40
N GLY A 618 -34.03 -20.00 20.34
CA GLY A 618 -32.75 -19.26 20.37
C GLY A 618 -31.52 -20.14 20.64
N ASN A 619 -30.79 -20.52 19.58
CA ASN A 619 -29.68 -21.48 19.68
C ASN A 619 -28.33 -20.85 20.07
N PHE A 620 -28.21 -20.37 21.31
CA PHE A 620 -26.97 -19.78 21.82
C PHE A 620 -25.81 -20.79 22.03
N ASP A 621 -26.06 -22.10 22.00
CA ASP A 621 -24.98 -23.10 22.00
C ASP A 621 -24.31 -23.26 20.63
N GLU A 622 -25.01 -23.02 19.51
CA GLU A 622 -24.39 -22.92 18.18
C GLU A 622 -23.47 -21.69 18.09
N VAL A 623 -23.87 -20.56 18.71
CA VAL A 623 -23.03 -19.36 18.84
C VAL A 623 -21.70 -19.69 19.54
N LEU A 624 -21.73 -20.53 20.59
CA LEU A 624 -20.52 -20.92 21.31
C LEU A 624 -19.68 -22.01 20.63
N ALA A 625 -20.22 -22.74 19.63
CA ALA A 625 -19.52 -23.85 19.01
C ALA A 625 -18.19 -23.42 18.37
N GLU A 626 -18.21 -22.32 17.62
CA GLU A 626 -17.02 -21.77 16.97
C GLU A 626 -15.96 -21.34 18.00
N PHE A 627 -16.35 -20.61 19.05
CA PHE A 627 -15.46 -20.19 20.13
C PHE A 627 -14.79 -21.37 20.85
N LYS A 628 -15.56 -22.45 21.10
CA LYS A 628 -15.05 -23.68 21.70
C LYS A 628 -13.97 -24.32 20.82
N VAL A 629 -14.17 -24.39 19.51
CA VAL A 629 -13.17 -24.97 18.58
C VAL A 629 -11.94 -24.07 18.45
N VAL A 630 -12.07 -22.74 18.33
CA VAL A 630 -10.87 -21.89 18.20
C VAL A 630 -10.02 -21.87 19.48
N ARG A 631 -10.64 -21.92 20.67
CA ARG A 631 -9.95 -22.06 21.97
C ARG A 631 -9.25 -23.42 22.12
N GLU A 632 -9.82 -24.49 21.57
CA GLU A 632 -9.22 -25.83 21.63
C GLU A 632 -8.10 -26.03 20.59
N LYS A 633 -8.25 -25.51 19.37
CA LYS A 633 -7.35 -25.81 18.24
C LYS A 633 -6.31 -24.74 17.95
N LEU A 634 -6.67 -23.45 17.99
CA LEU A 634 -5.80 -22.36 17.50
C LEU A 634 -4.98 -21.67 18.59
N HIS A 635 -5.33 -21.85 19.87
CA HIS A 635 -4.59 -21.29 21.01
C HIS A 635 -3.25 -22.02 21.25
N ASP A 636 -2.15 -21.26 21.31
CA ASP A 636 -0.84 -21.75 21.75
C ASP A 636 -0.65 -21.55 23.27
N PRO A 637 -0.56 -22.63 24.06
CA PRO A 637 -0.36 -22.54 25.51
C PRO A 637 1.04 -22.03 25.93
N GLN A 638 1.99 -21.84 25.00
CA GLN A 638 3.32 -21.28 25.33
C GLN A 638 3.31 -19.74 25.32
N THR A 639 2.71 -19.12 24.30
CA THR A 639 2.60 -17.66 24.18
C THR A 639 1.31 -17.10 24.81
N GLY A 640 0.22 -17.88 24.77
CA GLY A 640 -1.16 -17.44 25.04
C GLY A 640 -1.88 -16.89 23.78
N LEU A 641 -1.18 -16.79 22.65
CA LEU A 641 -1.71 -16.21 21.41
C LEU A 641 -2.45 -17.27 20.58
N TYR A 642 -3.20 -16.82 19.58
CA TYR A 642 -3.96 -17.69 18.68
C TYR A 642 -3.38 -17.63 17.26
N PHE A 643 -3.08 -18.78 16.67
CA PHE A 643 -2.65 -18.88 15.28
C PHE A 643 -3.77 -18.41 14.34
N HIS A 644 -3.42 -17.83 13.18
CA HIS A 644 -4.42 -17.31 12.22
C HIS A 644 -5.42 -18.38 11.76
N ALA A 645 -4.95 -19.58 11.42
CA ALA A 645 -5.81 -20.67 10.95
C ALA A 645 -5.36 -22.08 11.38
N TRP A 646 -6.33 -22.99 11.31
CA TRP A 646 -6.20 -24.43 11.44
C TRP A 646 -6.84 -25.13 10.23
N ASP A 647 -6.15 -26.11 9.67
CA ASP A 647 -6.66 -27.05 8.66
C ASP A 647 -6.81 -28.43 9.31
N GLU A 648 -8.06 -28.89 9.49
CA GLU A 648 -8.39 -30.18 10.08
C GLU A 648 -7.84 -31.36 9.23
N ALA A 649 -7.79 -31.20 7.90
CA ALA A 649 -7.30 -32.22 6.98
C ALA A 649 -5.77 -32.19 6.83
N LYS A 650 -5.12 -31.06 7.17
CA LYS A 650 -3.67 -30.80 7.11
C LYS A 650 -3.09 -30.92 5.70
N GLU A 651 -3.94 -30.81 4.67
CA GLU A 651 -3.58 -30.92 3.26
C GLU A 651 -2.90 -29.65 2.74
N GLN A 652 -3.24 -28.48 3.29
CA GLN A 652 -2.72 -27.20 2.83
C GLN A 652 -1.20 -27.06 3.00
N GLY A 653 -0.52 -26.41 2.06
CA GLY A 653 0.94 -26.21 2.11
C GLY A 653 1.43 -25.40 3.32
N TRP A 654 0.59 -24.50 3.85
CA TRP A 654 0.85 -23.68 5.03
C TRP A 654 0.58 -24.39 6.36
N ALA A 655 -0.16 -25.50 6.34
CA ALA A 655 -0.61 -26.19 7.55
C ALA A 655 0.48 -27.16 8.03
N ASP A 656 0.87 -27.02 9.30
CA ASP A 656 1.74 -27.98 9.97
C ASP A 656 1.15 -29.41 9.92
N LYS A 657 2.02 -30.42 9.79
CA LYS A 657 1.61 -31.80 9.50
C LYS A 657 1.25 -32.61 10.75
N GLU A 658 1.60 -32.14 11.94
CA GLU A 658 1.17 -32.78 13.20
C GLU A 658 -0.12 -32.14 13.75
N SER A 659 -0.20 -30.81 13.76
CA SER A 659 -1.33 -30.05 14.33
C SER A 659 -2.39 -29.60 13.31
N GLY A 660 -1.98 -29.24 12.09
CA GLY A 660 -2.80 -28.53 11.11
C GLY A 660 -2.71 -27.00 11.17
N LEU A 661 -1.85 -26.43 12.03
CA LEU A 661 -1.83 -24.99 12.31
C LEU A 661 -0.99 -24.18 11.32
N SER A 662 -1.40 -22.93 11.12
CA SER A 662 -0.61 -21.89 10.43
C SER A 662 0.56 -21.40 11.29
N ALA A 663 1.65 -20.92 10.67
CA ALA A 663 2.93 -20.71 11.37
C ALA A 663 3.12 -19.39 12.15
N ASN A 664 2.11 -18.49 12.24
CA ASN A 664 2.27 -17.18 12.89
C ASN A 664 0.99 -16.67 13.57
N PHE A 665 1.19 -15.79 14.55
CA PHE A 665 0.16 -15.08 15.32
C PHE A 665 -0.09 -13.70 14.70
N TRP A 666 -1.14 -13.59 13.89
CA TRP A 666 -1.46 -12.38 13.13
C TRP A 666 -2.36 -11.41 13.91
N SER A 667 -1.98 -10.13 13.98
CA SER A 667 -2.67 -9.07 14.76
C SER A 667 -4.17 -9.04 14.48
N ARG A 668 -4.56 -8.83 13.21
CA ARG A 668 -5.95 -8.70 12.79
C ARG A 668 -6.77 -9.98 12.96
N GLY A 669 -6.18 -11.15 12.67
CA GLY A 669 -6.87 -12.43 12.89
C GLY A 669 -7.32 -12.58 14.34
N MET A 670 -6.42 -12.32 15.29
CA MET A 670 -6.75 -12.29 16.72
C MET A 670 -7.69 -11.13 17.09
N GLY A 671 -7.54 -9.97 16.43
CA GLY A 671 -8.41 -8.81 16.60
C GLY A 671 -9.87 -9.09 16.27
N TRP A 672 -10.15 -9.81 15.18
CA TRP A 672 -11.50 -10.26 14.85
C TRP A 672 -12.10 -11.14 15.94
N MET A 673 -11.37 -12.16 16.42
CA MET A 673 -11.83 -13.00 17.52
C MET A 673 -12.09 -12.17 18.80
N ALA A 674 -11.22 -11.18 19.10
CA ALA A 674 -11.38 -10.28 20.22
C ALA A 674 -12.65 -9.43 20.11
N MET A 675 -12.92 -8.82 18.94
CA MET A 675 -14.19 -8.12 18.69
C MET A 675 -15.39 -9.06 18.83
N ALA A 676 -15.30 -10.27 18.28
CA ALA A 676 -16.39 -11.24 18.33
C ALA A 676 -16.77 -11.64 19.76
N LEU A 677 -15.77 -11.85 20.64
CA LEU A 677 -15.98 -12.20 22.06
C LEU A 677 -16.82 -11.16 22.80
N VAL A 678 -16.57 -9.86 22.57
CA VAL A 678 -17.33 -8.77 23.22
C VAL A 678 -18.65 -8.46 22.53
N ASP A 679 -18.77 -8.70 21.22
CA ASP A 679 -19.99 -8.41 20.44
C ASP A 679 -21.10 -9.42 20.65
N VAL A 680 -20.82 -10.73 20.75
CA VAL A 680 -21.88 -11.73 20.96
C VAL A 680 -22.57 -11.58 22.32
N LEU A 681 -21.87 -10.99 23.29
CA LEU A 681 -22.40 -10.71 24.63
C LEU A 681 -23.39 -9.53 24.67
N ASP A 682 -23.56 -8.78 23.58
CA ASP A 682 -24.69 -7.84 23.43
C ASP A 682 -26.01 -8.57 23.12
N TYR A 683 -25.92 -9.83 22.66
CA TYR A 683 -27.06 -10.57 22.09
C TYR A 683 -27.46 -11.84 22.85
N ILE A 684 -26.52 -12.48 23.58
CA ILE A 684 -26.82 -13.64 24.44
C ILE A 684 -27.53 -13.16 25.74
N PRO A 685 -28.78 -13.60 26.04
CA PRO A 685 -29.54 -13.16 27.20
C PRO A 685 -28.87 -13.45 28.55
N GLU A 686 -29.19 -12.68 29.60
CA GLU A 686 -28.55 -12.82 30.93
C GLU A 686 -28.84 -14.17 31.60
N GLU A 687 -30.00 -14.77 31.31
CA GLU A 687 -30.39 -16.11 31.74
C GLU A 687 -29.53 -17.23 31.13
N ASN A 688 -28.86 -17.00 29.99
CA ASN A 688 -27.87 -17.89 29.39
C ASN A 688 -26.50 -17.74 30.08
N ALA A 689 -26.50 -17.79 31.42
CA ALA A 689 -25.35 -17.45 32.26
C ALA A 689 -24.13 -18.34 32.00
N GLU A 690 -24.31 -19.64 31.70
CA GLU A 690 -23.20 -20.54 31.37
C GLU A 690 -22.56 -20.18 30.02
N GLN A 691 -23.37 -19.85 29.00
CA GLN A 691 -22.89 -19.39 27.71
C GLN A 691 -22.14 -18.05 27.83
N ARG A 692 -22.68 -17.10 28.61
CA ARG A 692 -22.02 -15.81 28.87
C ARG A 692 -20.70 -15.98 29.63
N GLN A 693 -20.68 -16.80 30.69
CA GLN A 693 -19.47 -17.02 31.50
C GLN A 693 -18.33 -17.63 30.68
N TYR A 694 -18.61 -18.61 29.82
CA TYR A 694 -17.58 -19.23 28.96
C TYR A 694 -16.82 -18.21 28.09
N LEU A 695 -17.54 -17.20 27.59
CA LEU A 695 -16.97 -16.11 26.77
C LEU A 695 -16.24 -15.09 27.64
N ILE A 696 -16.76 -14.77 28.82
CA ILE A 696 -16.09 -13.90 29.82
C ILE A 696 -14.78 -14.53 30.31
N ASP A 697 -14.72 -15.87 30.44
CA ASP A 697 -13.48 -16.59 30.74
C ASP A 697 -12.45 -16.40 29.61
N MET A 698 -12.86 -16.54 28.33
CA MET A 698 -11.99 -16.27 27.18
C MET A 698 -11.50 -14.82 27.11
N ILE A 699 -12.36 -13.85 27.46
CA ILE A 699 -12.00 -12.43 27.57
C ILE A 699 -10.91 -12.24 28.64
N ASN A 700 -11.04 -12.89 29.80
CA ASN A 700 -10.08 -12.81 30.90
C ASN A 700 -8.78 -13.61 30.65
N GLU A 701 -8.81 -14.64 29.80
CA GLU A 701 -7.61 -15.32 29.29
C GLU A 701 -6.85 -14.46 28.26
N LEU A 702 -7.57 -13.81 27.33
CA LEU A 702 -6.98 -13.05 26.23
C LEU A 702 -6.39 -11.69 26.67
N ALA A 703 -7.06 -10.99 27.59
CA ALA A 703 -6.65 -9.66 28.06
C ALA A 703 -5.18 -9.56 28.56
N PRO A 704 -4.68 -10.40 29.49
CA PRO A 704 -3.30 -10.33 29.94
C PRO A 704 -2.29 -10.78 28.87
N VAL A 705 -2.72 -11.56 27.87
CA VAL A 705 -1.87 -11.91 26.71
C VAL A 705 -1.71 -10.70 25.80
N LEU A 706 -2.80 -9.99 25.48
CA LEU A 706 -2.73 -8.78 24.67
C LEU A 706 -1.91 -7.68 25.38
N GLU A 707 -2.04 -7.53 26.70
CA GLU A 707 -1.17 -6.65 27.51
C GLU A 707 0.32 -7.03 27.39
N LYS A 708 0.67 -8.31 27.55
CA LYS A 708 2.03 -8.84 27.44
C LYS A 708 2.70 -8.58 26.08
N TYR A 709 1.92 -8.47 25.00
CA TYR A 709 2.41 -8.21 23.64
C TYR A 709 2.13 -6.79 23.12
N GLN A 710 1.63 -5.88 23.98
CA GLN A 710 1.54 -4.46 23.65
C GLN A 710 2.95 -3.86 23.59
N ASP A 711 3.21 -3.03 22.58
CA ASP A 711 4.47 -2.32 22.51
C ASP A 711 4.61 -1.30 23.66
N ALA A 712 5.80 -1.29 24.26
CA ALA A 712 6.09 -0.51 25.46
C ALA A 712 6.18 0.99 25.19
N GLU A 713 6.63 1.40 24.00
CA GLU A 713 6.75 2.80 23.58
C GLU A 713 5.42 3.31 23.02
N SER A 714 4.87 2.66 21.99
CA SER A 714 3.69 3.16 21.27
C SER A 714 2.35 2.87 21.94
N GLY A 715 2.24 1.78 22.71
CA GLY A 715 0.95 1.26 23.17
C GLY A 715 0.13 0.51 22.11
N THR A 716 0.68 0.28 20.92
CA THR A 716 0.03 -0.46 19.81
C THR A 716 0.64 -1.86 19.66
N TRP A 717 0.26 -2.61 18.62
CA TRP A 717 0.69 -4.00 18.41
C TRP A 717 1.28 -4.22 17.01
N TYR A 718 2.19 -5.19 16.89
CA TYR A 718 2.83 -5.57 15.63
C TYR A 718 1.98 -6.51 14.76
N GLN A 719 2.06 -6.36 13.43
CA GLN A 719 1.45 -7.25 12.42
C GLN A 719 1.61 -8.74 12.75
N VAL A 720 2.83 -9.17 13.11
CA VAL A 720 3.04 -10.47 13.78
C VAL A 720 3.39 -10.22 15.24
N ALA A 721 2.44 -10.50 16.14
CA ALA A 721 2.40 -9.93 17.49
C ALA A 721 3.58 -10.33 18.38
N ASN A 722 4.10 -11.56 18.26
CA ASN A 722 5.22 -12.04 19.06
C ASN A 722 6.61 -11.78 18.46
N LYS A 723 6.72 -10.92 17.43
CA LYS A 723 7.97 -10.67 16.68
C LYS A 723 8.35 -9.18 16.61
N ALA A 724 8.13 -8.45 17.70
CA ALA A 724 8.66 -7.09 17.87
C ALA A 724 10.17 -7.05 17.54
N GLY A 725 10.62 -6.02 16.82
CA GLY A 725 12.02 -5.88 16.38
C GLY A 725 12.51 -6.88 15.32
N ALA A 726 11.67 -7.78 14.81
CA ALA A 726 12.05 -8.64 13.67
C ALA A 726 12.02 -7.85 12.35
N ARG A 727 13.00 -8.09 11.47
CA ARG A 727 13.15 -7.37 10.19
C ARG A 727 11.84 -7.29 9.40
N GLY A 728 11.45 -6.07 9.05
CA GLY A 728 10.26 -5.78 8.25
C GLY A 728 8.91 -5.88 8.99
N ASN A 729 8.87 -6.29 10.27
CA ASN A 729 7.66 -6.18 11.08
C ASN A 729 7.36 -4.70 11.35
N TYR A 730 6.08 -4.40 11.59
CA TYR A 730 5.61 -3.03 11.76
C TYR A 730 4.44 -3.01 12.76
N LEU A 731 4.29 -1.88 13.44
CA LEU A 731 3.10 -1.58 14.24
C LEU A 731 1.92 -1.43 13.28
N GLU A 732 0.82 -2.14 13.54
CA GLU A 732 -0.24 -2.38 12.56
C GLU A 732 -1.58 -1.85 13.07
N ALA A 733 -2.22 -0.99 12.27
CA ALA A 733 -3.34 -0.18 12.73
C ALA A 733 -4.63 -0.97 12.95
N THR A 734 -4.90 -2.00 12.14
CA THR A 734 -6.20 -2.69 12.19
C THR A 734 -6.32 -3.56 13.44
N GLY A 735 -5.35 -4.43 13.72
CA GLY A 735 -5.33 -5.23 14.95
C GLY A 735 -5.25 -4.37 16.21
N SER A 736 -4.45 -3.30 16.20
CA SER A 736 -4.34 -2.37 17.34
C SER A 736 -5.67 -1.67 17.66
N SER A 737 -6.44 -1.31 16.62
CA SER A 737 -7.78 -0.72 16.78
C SER A 737 -8.77 -1.75 17.33
N MET A 738 -8.74 -2.99 16.84
CA MET A 738 -9.58 -4.10 17.33
C MET A 738 -9.30 -4.45 18.79
N PHE A 739 -8.03 -4.49 19.21
CA PHE A 739 -7.67 -4.72 20.61
C PHE A 739 -8.10 -3.55 21.51
N THR A 740 -7.96 -2.31 21.05
CA THR A 740 -8.45 -1.13 21.78
C THR A 740 -9.98 -1.16 21.95
N TYR A 741 -10.72 -1.54 20.91
CA TYR A 741 -12.16 -1.78 20.99
C TYR A 741 -12.52 -2.87 22.01
N PHE A 742 -11.84 -4.02 21.93
CA PHE A 742 -12.02 -5.14 22.87
C PHE A 742 -11.84 -4.70 24.33
N PHE A 743 -10.73 -4.03 24.67
CA PHE A 743 -10.50 -3.55 26.04
C PHE A 743 -11.55 -2.52 26.46
N ALA A 744 -11.84 -1.53 25.61
CA ALA A 744 -12.81 -0.48 25.94
C ALA A 744 -14.21 -1.05 26.18
N LYS A 745 -14.70 -1.96 25.31
CA LYS A 745 -16.02 -2.59 25.42
C LYS A 745 -16.10 -3.60 26.58
N ALA A 746 -15.04 -4.37 26.81
CA ALA A 746 -15.00 -5.34 27.91
C ALA A 746 -15.01 -4.65 29.28
N ILE A 747 -14.28 -3.54 29.45
CA ILE A 747 -14.35 -2.72 30.68
C ILE A 747 -15.73 -2.05 30.77
N ASN A 748 -16.26 -1.50 29.66
CA ASN A 748 -17.56 -0.82 29.64
C ASN A 748 -18.71 -1.70 30.17
N ASN A 749 -18.66 -3.01 29.95
CA ASN A 749 -19.68 -3.97 30.36
C ASN A 749 -19.27 -4.79 31.61
N GLY A 750 -18.14 -4.48 32.26
CA GLY A 750 -17.68 -5.17 33.46
C GLY A 750 -17.12 -6.59 33.24
N TYR A 751 -16.84 -6.97 31.99
CA TYR A 751 -16.19 -8.25 31.66
C TYR A 751 -14.69 -8.24 31.99
N LEU A 752 -14.07 -7.05 32.05
CA LEU A 752 -12.73 -6.81 32.57
C LEU A 752 -12.76 -5.72 33.66
N PRO A 753 -11.87 -5.80 34.67
CA PRO A 753 -11.78 -4.79 35.73
C PRO A 753 -11.12 -3.48 35.27
N ASP A 754 -11.45 -2.39 35.98
CA ASP A 754 -10.90 -1.03 35.79
C ASP A 754 -9.36 -0.93 35.78
N THR A 755 -8.64 -1.94 36.26
CA THR A 755 -7.18 -2.01 36.17
C THR A 755 -6.66 -1.97 34.73
N TYR A 756 -7.48 -2.31 33.73
CA TYR A 756 -7.15 -2.19 32.31
C TYR A 756 -7.45 -0.80 31.70
N VAL A 757 -8.08 0.14 32.43
CA VAL A 757 -8.35 1.51 31.93
C VAL A 757 -7.09 2.27 31.52
N PRO A 758 -5.94 2.19 32.25
CA PRO A 758 -4.69 2.79 31.79
C PRO A 758 -4.18 2.20 30.48
N LEU A 759 -4.35 0.89 30.26
CA LEU A 759 -3.95 0.20 29.03
C LEU A 759 -4.82 0.66 27.85
N ALA A 760 -6.15 0.69 28.01
CA ALA A 760 -7.07 1.14 26.97
C ALA A 760 -6.85 2.63 26.60
N LYS A 761 -6.53 3.48 27.60
CA LYS A 761 -6.12 4.87 27.37
C LYS A 761 -4.80 4.96 26.59
N LYS A 762 -3.78 4.18 26.98
CA LYS A 762 -2.48 4.13 26.29
C LYS A 762 -2.64 3.65 24.85
N SER A 763 -3.41 2.57 24.63
CA SER A 763 -3.56 2.01 23.29
C SER A 763 -4.32 2.94 22.36
N TYR A 764 -5.40 3.57 22.84
CA TYR A 764 -6.13 4.57 22.04
C TYR A 764 -5.27 5.78 21.69
N GLN A 765 -4.50 6.32 22.64
CA GLN A 765 -3.53 7.39 22.36
C GLN A 765 -2.48 6.93 21.33
N GLY A 766 -1.99 5.69 21.45
CA GLY A 766 -1.12 5.07 20.47
C GLY A 766 -1.71 4.95 19.06
N LEU A 767 -3.02 4.76 18.91
CA LEU A 767 -3.67 4.80 17.60
C LEU A 767 -3.57 6.19 16.96
N LEU A 768 -3.75 7.24 17.77
CA LEU A 768 -3.61 8.63 17.30
C LEU A 768 -2.16 8.91 16.91
N ASP A 769 -1.21 8.68 17.81
CA ASP A 769 0.18 9.11 17.65
C ASP A 769 1.02 8.22 16.70
N GLN A 770 0.56 7.01 16.35
CA GLN A 770 1.24 6.15 15.36
C GLN A 770 0.56 6.08 14.00
N PHE A 771 -0.76 6.25 13.93
CA PHE A 771 -1.53 5.90 12.73
C PHE A 771 -2.39 7.04 12.18
N ILE A 772 -2.80 8.03 12.99
CA ILE A 772 -3.60 9.14 12.47
C ILE A 772 -2.72 10.23 11.86
N GLN A 773 -2.92 10.46 10.56
CA GLN A 773 -2.33 11.52 9.79
C GLN A 773 -3.38 12.62 9.56
N VAL A 774 -3.00 13.88 9.77
CA VAL A 774 -3.86 15.04 9.50
C VAL A 774 -3.35 15.81 8.29
N HIS A 775 -4.26 16.19 7.40
CA HIS A 775 -3.96 16.91 6.16
C HIS A 775 -4.38 18.38 6.24
N ALA A 776 -3.90 19.20 5.30
CA ALA A 776 -4.09 20.66 5.33
C ALA A 776 -5.55 21.12 5.11
N ASP A 777 -6.37 20.27 4.49
CA ASP A 777 -7.83 20.46 4.35
C ASP A 777 -8.61 20.19 5.66
N GLY A 778 -7.95 19.62 6.68
CA GLY A 778 -8.55 19.19 7.94
C GLY A 778 -9.06 17.75 7.96
N SER A 779 -9.07 17.07 6.80
CA SER A 779 -9.33 15.63 6.69
C SER A 779 -8.24 14.82 7.40
N VAL A 780 -8.54 13.55 7.63
CA VAL A 780 -7.60 12.63 8.28
C VAL A 780 -7.50 11.32 7.50
N SER A 781 -6.38 10.63 7.67
CA SER A 781 -6.16 9.26 7.19
C SER A 781 -5.69 8.36 8.33
N LEU A 782 -6.13 7.10 8.31
CA LEU A 782 -5.62 6.04 9.18
C LEU A 782 -4.56 5.25 8.42
N THR A 783 -3.30 5.40 8.79
CA THR A 783 -2.15 4.82 8.10
C THR A 783 -1.76 3.43 8.61
N ASN A 784 -0.82 2.76 7.94
CA ASN A 784 -0.22 1.48 8.38
C ASN A 784 -1.21 0.31 8.60
N ASN A 785 -2.22 0.18 7.73
CA ASN A 785 -3.10 -0.97 7.68
C ASN A 785 -2.51 -2.06 6.78
N CYS A 786 -2.59 -3.33 7.19
CA CYS A 786 -2.38 -4.44 6.24
C CYS A 786 -3.56 -4.50 5.24
N GLU A 787 -3.35 -4.43 3.91
CA GLU A 787 -4.44 -4.52 2.90
C GLU A 787 -5.23 -5.84 3.05
N VAL A 788 -4.50 -6.95 3.13
CA VAL A 788 -5.06 -8.31 3.17
C VAL A 788 -4.04 -9.27 3.78
N ALA A 789 -4.51 -10.31 4.45
CA ALA A 789 -3.75 -11.55 4.59
C ALA A 789 -4.72 -12.74 4.48
N GLY A 790 -4.17 -13.95 4.30
CA GLY A 790 -4.93 -15.18 4.15
C GLY A 790 -4.06 -16.30 3.59
N LEU A 791 -4.57 -17.53 3.54
CA LEU A 791 -3.73 -18.71 3.35
C LEU A 791 -4.14 -19.55 2.12
N GLY A 792 -3.19 -20.29 1.57
CA GLY A 792 -3.35 -21.06 0.32
C GLY A 792 -3.36 -20.19 -0.94
N PHE A 793 -3.22 -20.81 -2.13
CA PHE A 793 -3.05 -20.11 -3.42
C PHE A 793 -1.86 -19.14 -3.40
N GLY A 794 -0.64 -19.69 -3.37
CA GLY A 794 0.61 -18.91 -3.29
C GLY A 794 0.85 -18.15 -1.99
N ARG A 795 0.17 -18.52 -0.90
CA ARG A 795 0.30 -17.90 0.43
C ARG A 795 0.58 -18.98 1.46
N ASP A 796 1.82 -19.05 1.91
CA ASP A 796 2.39 -20.14 2.71
C ASP A 796 2.24 -19.96 4.22
N GLY A 797 1.69 -18.82 4.68
CA GLY A 797 1.57 -18.52 6.11
C GLY A 797 2.91 -18.29 6.83
N SER A 798 4.02 -18.18 6.10
CA SER A 798 5.34 -17.88 6.65
C SER A 798 5.42 -16.44 7.17
N TYR A 799 6.45 -16.16 7.98
CA TYR A 799 6.70 -14.79 8.43
C TYR A 799 6.96 -13.84 7.24
N ARG A 800 7.73 -14.28 6.23
CA ARG A 800 7.98 -13.50 5.00
C ARG A 800 6.66 -13.15 4.31
N TYR A 801 5.72 -14.09 4.23
CA TYR A 801 4.43 -13.84 3.62
C TYR A 801 3.67 -12.68 4.30
N TYR A 802 3.52 -12.67 5.63
CA TYR A 802 2.87 -11.55 6.34
C TYR A 802 3.59 -10.20 6.20
N MET A 803 4.89 -10.21 5.85
CA MET A 803 5.67 -9.01 5.54
C MET A 803 5.59 -8.59 4.06
N SER A 804 5.16 -9.50 3.17
CA SER A 804 5.00 -9.28 1.73
C SER A 804 3.62 -8.78 1.32
N GLU A 805 2.63 -8.84 2.22
CA GLU A 805 1.32 -8.25 1.96
C GLU A 805 1.38 -6.71 2.09
N PRO A 806 0.67 -5.94 1.24
CA PRO A 806 0.78 -4.50 1.21
C PRO A 806 0.39 -3.82 2.53
N VAL A 807 1.09 -2.73 2.82
CA VAL A 807 0.75 -1.77 3.87
C VAL A 807 0.16 -0.54 3.19
N ILE A 808 -1.07 -0.19 3.52
CA ILE A 808 -1.83 0.88 2.89
C ILE A 808 -2.56 1.75 3.92
N ASP A 809 -2.93 2.93 3.49
CA ASP A 809 -3.72 3.87 4.27
C ASP A 809 -5.22 3.65 4.01
N ASP A 810 -6.05 3.99 4.99
CA ASP A 810 -7.52 4.05 4.94
C ASP A 810 -8.26 2.75 4.59
N ASP A 811 -7.63 1.59 4.77
CA ASP A 811 -8.30 0.31 4.58
C ASP A 811 -9.49 0.17 5.55
N LEU A 812 -10.67 -0.17 5.03
CA LEU A 812 -11.92 -0.28 5.79
C LEU A 812 -11.87 -1.30 6.94
N LYS A 813 -10.92 -2.26 6.92
CA LYS A 813 -10.64 -3.21 8.01
C LYS A 813 -9.96 -2.54 9.21
N GLY A 814 -9.37 -1.36 9.03
CA GLY A 814 -8.84 -0.49 10.09
C GLY A 814 -9.80 0.63 10.46
N VAL A 815 -10.34 1.33 9.45
CA VAL A 815 -11.22 2.49 9.67
C VAL A 815 -12.44 2.15 10.52
N GLY A 816 -13.14 1.04 10.20
CA GLY A 816 -14.30 0.59 10.98
C GLY A 816 -13.97 0.35 12.46
N PRO A 817 -13.00 -0.53 12.77
CA PRO A 817 -12.56 -0.78 14.16
C PRO A 817 -12.00 0.45 14.87
N PHE A 818 -11.33 1.38 14.18
CA PHE A 818 -10.89 2.65 14.79
C PHE A 818 -12.09 3.51 15.23
N ILE A 819 -13.06 3.71 14.33
CA ILE A 819 -14.30 4.47 14.62
C ILE A 819 -15.04 3.83 15.80
N MET A 820 -15.19 2.49 15.79
CA MET A 820 -15.81 1.73 16.87
C MET A 820 -15.02 1.84 18.19
N ALA A 821 -13.68 1.79 18.16
CA ALA A 821 -12.84 1.93 19.33
C ALA A 821 -12.99 3.31 19.99
N GLY A 822 -13.01 4.39 19.21
CA GLY A 822 -13.26 5.74 19.74
C GLY A 822 -14.67 5.91 20.33
N ALA A 823 -15.69 5.27 19.74
CA ALA A 823 -17.05 5.26 20.28
C ALA A 823 -17.17 4.50 21.62
N GLU A 824 -16.43 3.41 21.81
CA GLU A 824 -16.34 2.72 23.12
C GLU A 824 -15.47 3.48 24.13
N MET A 825 -14.38 4.10 23.69
CA MET A 825 -13.56 4.96 24.55
C MET A 825 -14.32 6.20 25.02
N TYR A 826 -15.17 6.81 24.19
CA TYR A 826 -16.11 7.86 24.61
C TYR A 826 -17.01 7.40 25.78
N LYS A 827 -17.62 6.21 25.67
CA LYS A 827 -18.45 5.61 26.72
C LYS A 827 -17.65 5.33 28.00
N LEU A 828 -16.41 4.80 27.86
CA LEU A 828 -15.56 4.44 28.99
C LEU A 828 -15.07 5.68 29.74
N LEU A 829 -14.62 6.71 29.01
CA LEU A 829 -14.11 7.94 29.60
C LEU A 829 -15.21 8.74 30.30
N ASN A 830 -16.45 8.70 29.80
CA ASN A 830 -17.62 9.31 30.46
C ASN A 830 -18.11 8.56 31.72
N LYS A 831 -17.60 7.34 32.01
CA LYS A 831 -17.86 6.64 33.29
C LYS A 831 -16.79 6.92 34.36
N GLN A 832 -15.70 7.58 33.97
CA GLN A 832 -14.46 7.73 34.75
C GLN A 832 -14.16 9.19 35.13
N GLY A 833 -15.13 10.10 34.93
CA GLY A 833 -15.06 11.53 35.26
C GLY A 833 -16.39 12.04 35.80
#